data_AF-K1R0W9-F1
#
_entry.id   AF-K1R0W9-F1
#
_cell.length_a   1.000
_cell.length_b   1.000
_cell.length_c   1.000
_cell.angle_alpha   90.00
_cell.angle_beta   90.00
_cell.angle_gamma   90.00
#
_symmetry.space_group_name_H-M   'P 1'
#
loop_
_entity.id
_entity.type
_entity.pdbx_description
1 polymer ?
#
loop_
_entity_poly.entity_id
_entity_poly.type
_entity_poly.pdbx_seq_one_letter_code
_entity_poly.pdbx_strand_id
1 'polypeptide(L)'
;MVAGLPAQFLLLTWKNILLQRRKICVTVFEIVLPLVFPIVLVIIRNLANLEPKLQEATTYEKERIDYYSSNQEILYAPNTTVISGIMNQTFSILKGFATEVDLLSYLNQPDENDNGYQWYNSRTAVVFDPSNTYELVLPDDVTYKLRIDQEMDTESTYPNKDLNPGPSWKQNYNGRFLGLMYGIDSAIIKYFNPSADLKDIMIMKMPYPAYYTYYMGNFIRYFVAVTLVLGLILPTLQLTKEIVYDREKKLKETLRMMGLSSFVYWFSWFFKGFIYLTVTFAITVIIIQSGTAKIFDFSDSSLIFFFYLSYGVSVVAFCFLFSSFFNKGKGVQWNTFTKPPTVDGTFTFGDAILMLWIDSAIYFLLTWYIDGVRPGEYGVPQPFYFPFTKTYWCGGKQIQETSSVEVNHDPKFFESDPQRLSVGISMNNLRKVYKSGMKEVVAVEGTSLNIYQGQITALLGHNGAGKTTTMSMLTGFIPATSGSARVNGYNIETDISSVRGSLGMCPQHNTLFDNLTVKEQLEFYYKLKGCNRSTVDHEITETLKAFSLVGKQNDLAGTLSGGQKRKLSVAIALIGGSKYFSLKNNILVLLNIHTKVIILDEPTSGMDPGARRQMWDILQKYKEDRTIVLSTHFMDEADVLGDRIAIMADGVVRCCGSSLFLKKLYGAGYHLVIVKLPNCDVVSLMEVIKTHIQSADVELEVGAELSVLLPTDESAKFEGLFAELEQNGPKLGVGSFGLSATTMEEVFLKVGDDRAKVNVENGKDARDVHQVRLEIDDRSTFTPHMADANVDIDFNEGFGKNTGIMVATQQFYGLLVKKAVHTWRSRITVIIQLIVPVLLTIFGLLADQAISNLAYHTDPPLALNLKPYPNSVTTITPGPNPRNDAENLTQAFSQWYGKRGLNVIEYNPKWPKMFELNKFWLDKIEELGQRTFRSRYVIGFGVDGSDIISYFNGETIHSAGISMANTMNFLLKFYCGDSKNIHTINEPLPKPENLRYSSRSTGLVMFKGLSLAQCLLFGLSCLVASFSVFHIREKSSGAKHLQKVSGVSSRVFWMANLTWDMLHYLVPIFIILICFAAFDIPAYVEEDRLGLVFLCFLMFGLASISSMYLMHFIFRPPAGGTVAIIIINTVAGLFTLLTVTLLYPLKETKSAADDMDKVFTLFFPHYCLGKAFINIYVRYTYRINCEQPNKQDLVAMIYAGGQNGAGKTTTFKMLTGDVMVSTGKAYVNGFSVKSQLRQVH
;
A
#
# COMPACT_ATOMS: atom_id res chain seq x y z
N MET A 1 -41.42 -16.19 -6.79
CA MET A 1 -40.35 -15.26 -7.19
C MET A 1 -39.12 -15.55 -6.36
N VAL A 2 -37.91 -15.43 -6.92
CA VAL A 2 -36.68 -15.34 -6.12
C VAL A 2 -36.78 -14.11 -5.21
N ALA A 3 -36.16 -14.13 -4.02
CA ALA A 3 -36.11 -12.97 -3.14
C ALA A 3 -35.58 -11.75 -3.89
N GLY A 4 -36.39 -10.69 -4.02
CA GLY A 4 -36.06 -9.53 -4.85
C GLY A 4 -34.78 -8.84 -4.39
N LEU A 5 -34.08 -8.19 -5.33
CA LEU A 5 -32.81 -7.49 -5.10
C LEU A 5 -32.79 -6.61 -3.83
N PRO A 6 -33.85 -5.84 -3.48
CA PRO A 6 -33.87 -5.06 -2.23
C PRO A 6 -33.88 -5.93 -0.95
N ALA A 7 -34.52 -7.10 -0.97
CA ALA A 7 -34.56 -8.02 0.16
C ALA A 7 -33.21 -8.71 0.38
N GLN A 8 -32.54 -9.13 -0.72
CA GLN A 8 -31.16 -9.63 -0.66
C GLN A 8 -30.21 -8.56 -0.11
N PHE A 9 -30.37 -7.30 -0.52
CA PHE A 9 -29.54 -6.18 -0.05
C PHE A 9 -29.73 -5.91 1.44
N LEU A 10 -30.97 -5.80 1.92
CA LEU A 10 -31.27 -5.58 3.34
C LEU A 10 -30.70 -6.69 4.22
N LEU A 11 -30.79 -7.95 3.77
CA LEU A 11 -30.25 -9.11 4.49
C LEU A 11 -28.71 -9.07 4.61
N LEU A 12 -28.00 -8.70 3.54
CA LEU A 12 -26.53 -8.58 3.56
C LEU A 12 -26.03 -7.36 4.32
N THR A 13 -26.71 -6.22 4.18
CA THR A 13 -26.39 -5.02 4.95
C THR A 13 -26.59 -5.27 6.45
N TRP A 14 -27.65 -5.99 6.83
CA TRP A 14 -27.83 -6.49 8.21
C TRP A 14 -26.69 -7.41 8.65
N LYS A 15 -26.26 -8.40 7.84
CA LYS A 15 -25.09 -9.25 8.11
C LYS A 15 -23.85 -8.40 8.40
N ASN A 16 -23.54 -7.45 7.51
CA ASN A 16 -22.33 -6.63 7.57
C ASN A 16 -22.30 -5.71 8.81
N ILE A 17 -23.45 -5.12 9.17
CA ILE A 17 -23.58 -4.28 10.38
C ILE A 17 -23.46 -5.12 11.66
N LEU A 18 -24.09 -6.30 11.71
CA LEU A 18 -24.06 -7.18 12.88
C LEU A 18 -22.65 -7.75 13.13
N LEU A 19 -21.93 -8.12 12.06
CA LEU A 19 -20.52 -8.53 12.12
C LEU A 19 -19.60 -7.40 12.60
N GLN A 20 -19.84 -6.15 12.19
CA GLN A 20 -19.08 -4.99 12.70
C GLN A 20 -19.38 -4.72 14.18
N ARG A 21 -20.65 -4.79 14.60
CA ARG A 21 -21.07 -4.58 16.00
C ARG A 21 -20.42 -5.58 16.98
N ARG A 22 -20.01 -6.76 16.52
CA ARG A 22 -19.23 -7.73 17.33
C ARG A 22 -17.73 -7.46 17.40
N LYS A 23 -17.23 -6.47 16.64
CA LYS A 23 -15.82 -6.04 16.62
C LYS A 23 -15.65 -4.64 17.23
N ILE A 24 -16.25 -4.39 18.39
CA ILE A 24 -16.31 -3.05 19.03
C ILE A 24 -14.92 -2.42 19.14
N CYS A 25 -13.95 -3.11 19.77
CA CYS A 25 -12.61 -2.55 19.96
C CYS A 25 -11.90 -2.18 18.65
N VAL A 26 -12.16 -2.94 17.57
CA VAL A 26 -11.56 -2.67 16.26
C VAL A 26 -12.29 -1.53 15.55
N THR A 27 -13.62 -1.48 15.63
CA THR A 27 -14.44 -0.37 15.10
C THR A 27 -14.10 0.95 15.80
N VAL A 28 -13.90 0.92 17.12
CA VAL A 28 -13.47 2.09 17.90
C VAL A 28 -12.06 2.51 17.47
N PHE A 29 -11.11 1.60 17.31
CA PHE A 29 -9.75 1.94 16.85
C PHE A 29 -9.73 2.46 15.41
N GLU A 30 -10.54 1.86 14.52
CA GLU A 30 -10.77 2.30 13.14
C GLU A 30 -11.29 3.74 13.12
N ILE A 31 -12.23 4.14 13.99
CA ILE A 31 -12.78 5.52 14.06
C ILE A 31 -11.82 6.48 14.76
N VAL A 32 -11.21 6.08 15.87
CA VAL A 32 -10.38 6.96 16.70
C VAL A 32 -9.05 7.30 16.04
N LEU A 33 -8.39 6.36 15.35
CA LEU A 33 -7.07 6.64 14.75
C LEU A 33 -7.11 7.75 13.66
N PRO A 34 -8.07 7.79 12.72
CA PRO A 34 -8.28 8.94 11.83
C PRO A 34 -8.49 10.27 12.55
N LEU A 35 -8.99 10.26 13.79
CA LEU A 35 -9.27 11.45 14.59
C LEU A 35 -8.06 11.91 15.43
N VAL A 36 -7.10 11.02 15.75
CA VAL A 36 -5.86 11.40 16.43
C VAL A 36 -5.10 12.48 15.65
N PHE A 37 -5.00 12.35 14.33
CA PHE A 37 -4.26 13.30 13.51
C PHE A 37 -4.86 14.73 13.45
N PRO A 38 -6.17 14.95 13.21
CA PRO A 38 -6.77 16.28 13.32
C PRO A 38 -6.79 16.82 14.76
N ILE A 39 -6.88 15.95 15.79
CA ILE A 39 -6.70 16.38 17.19
C ILE A 39 -5.29 16.96 17.40
N VAL A 40 -4.24 16.29 16.91
CA VAL A 40 -2.86 16.78 16.97
C VAL A 40 -2.71 18.11 16.22
N LEU A 41 -3.34 18.28 15.06
CA LEU A 41 -3.36 19.56 14.32
C LEU A 41 -3.99 20.71 15.14
N VAL A 42 -5.13 20.47 15.79
CA VAL A 42 -5.80 21.47 16.65
C VAL A 42 -4.97 21.80 17.88
N ILE A 43 -4.32 20.79 18.49
CA ILE A 43 -3.39 20.99 19.61
C ILE A 43 -2.19 21.86 19.19
N ILE A 44 -1.58 21.58 18.04
CA ILE A 44 -0.46 22.38 17.50
C ILE A 44 -0.90 23.83 17.25
N ARG A 45 -2.09 24.06 16.69
CA ARG A 45 -2.64 25.42 16.49
C ARG A 45 -2.83 26.16 17.82
N ASN A 46 -3.44 25.51 18.81
CA ASN A 46 -3.69 26.08 20.13
C ASN A 46 -2.41 26.40 20.91
N LEU A 47 -1.40 25.53 20.85
CA LEU A 47 -0.11 25.76 21.52
C LEU A 47 0.71 26.90 20.91
N ALA A 48 0.39 27.33 19.69
CA ALA A 48 1.16 28.31 18.94
C ALA A 48 0.45 29.68 18.75
N ASN A 49 -0.81 29.85 19.18
CA ASN A 49 -1.57 31.10 19.06
C ASN A 49 -1.56 31.76 17.65
N LEU A 50 -1.54 30.94 16.59
CA LEU A 50 -1.36 31.37 15.20
C LEU A 50 -2.66 31.90 14.56
N GLU A 51 -3.22 32.98 15.10
CA GLU A 51 -4.37 33.67 14.51
C GLU A 51 -3.98 34.46 13.24
N PRO A 52 -4.84 34.50 12.20
CA PRO A 52 -4.59 35.25 10.98
C PRO A 52 -4.69 36.77 11.23
N LYS A 53 -3.56 37.48 11.20
CA LYS A 53 -3.51 38.93 11.39
C LYS A 53 -3.58 39.67 10.06
N LEU A 54 -4.62 40.47 9.88
CA LEU A 54 -4.72 41.42 8.76
C LEU A 54 -3.66 42.52 8.93
N GLN A 55 -2.94 42.81 7.86
CA GLN A 55 -2.15 44.03 7.71
C GLN A 55 -2.80 44.89 6.63
N GLU A 56 -2.79 46.21 6.85
CA GLU A 56 -3.32 47.20 5.91
C GLU A 56 -2.43 47.31 4.66
N ALA A 57 -2.89 48.05 3.65
CA ALA A 57 -2.12 48.23 2.42
C ALA A 57 -0.86 49.06 2.68
N THR A 58 0.33 48.53 2.37
CA THR A 58 1.60 49.22 2.58
C THR A 58 1.91 50.14 1.40
N THR A 59 1.87 51.44 1.64
CA THR A 59 2.41 52.48 0.75
C THR A 59 3.89 52.73 1.03
N TYR A 60 4.56 53.39 0.09
CA TYR A 60 5.96 53.78 0.18
C TYR A 60 6.11 55.26 -0.18
N GLU A 61 7.15 55.91 0.34
CA GLU A 61 7.50 57.30 -0.02
C GLU A 61 8.52 57.32 -1.17
N LYS A 62 8.86 58.52 -1.67
CA LYS A 62 9.91 58.69 -2.69
C LYS A 62 11.29 58.79 -2.02
N GLU A 63 12.20 57.89 -2.35
CA GLU A 63 13.56 57.84 -1.83
C GLU A 63 14.54 58.47 -2.82
N ARG A 64 15.49 59.30 -2.35
CA ARG A 64 16.54 59.86 -3.21
C ARG A 64 17.64 58.82 -3.42
N ILE A 65 18.13 58.69 -4.65
CA ILE A 65 19.30 57.88 -4.96
C ILE A 65 20.56 58.72 -4.67
N ASP A 66 21.04 58.67 -3.43
CA ASP A 66 22.27 59.36 -3.04
C ASP A 66 23.51 58.81 -3.79
N TYR A 67 24.38 59.72 -4.21
CA TYR A 67 25.62 59.39 -4.90
C TYR A 67 26.56 58.62 -3.97
N TYR A 68 27.11 57.48 -4.42
CA TYR A 68 27.80 56.54 -3.53
C TYR A 68 29.23 56.97 -3.14
N SER A 69 29.32 57.99 -2.28
CA SER A 69 30.55 58.60 -1.76
C SER A 69 31.16 57.80 -0.60
N SER A 70 31.66 56.60 -0.89
CA SER A 70 32.42 55.79 0.07
C SER A 70 33.91 55.76 -0.24
N ASN A 71 34.76 55.57 0.79
CA ASN A 71 36.21 55.43 0.64
C ASN A 71 36.60 54.01 0.15
N GLN A 72 35.98 53.53 -0.93
CA GLN A 72 36.20 52.19 -1.47
C GLN A 72 36.79 52.22 -2.88
N GLU A 73 37.78 51.37 -3.13
CA GLU A 73 38.46 51.26 -4.43
C GLU A 73 37.60 50.48 -5.44
N ILE A 74 36.97 51.24 -6.36
CA ILE A 74 36.17 50.68 -7.46
C ILE A 74 37.10 50.24 -8.59
N LEU A 75 36.92 48.98 -9.03
CA LEU A 75 37.68 48.40 -10.12
C LEU A 75 36.99 48.67 -11.46
N TYR A 76 37.77 48.83 -12.53
CA TYR A 76 37.19 48.88 -13.88
C TYR A 76 38.09 48.28 -14.97
N ALA A 77 37.47 47.86 -16.07
CA ALA A 77 38.15 47.42 -17.27
C ALA A 77 37.32 47.75 -18.54
N PRO A 78 37.97 48.00 -19.69
CA PRO A 78 39.40 48.23 -19.86
C PRO A 78 39.82 49.65 -19.46
N ASN A 79 41.09 49.82 -19.08
CA ASN A 79 41.67 51.09 -18.66
C ASN A 79 42.07 51.97 -19.86
N THR A 80 41.09 52.59 -20.51
CA THR A 80 41.29 53.58 -21.57
C THR A 80 41.21 55.01 -21.03
N THR A 81 41.74 55.98 -21.78
CA THR A 81 41.65 57.42 -21.43
C THR A 81 40.21 57.92 -21.33
N VAL A 82 39.30 57.38 -22.14
CA VAL A 82 37.87 57.72 -22.12
C VAL A 82 37.19 57.14 -20.88
N ILE A 83 37.37 55.83 -20.63
CA ILE A 83 36.70 55.15 -19.51
C ILE A 83 37.23 55.64 -18.17
N SER A 84 38.55 55.84 -18.04
CA SER A 84 39.14 56.45 -16.84
C SER A 84 38.64 57.88 -16.61
N GLY A 85 38.45 58.67 -17.68
CA GLY A 85 37.82 60.00 -17.61
C GLY A 85 36.38 59.97 -17.08
N ILE A 86 35.55 59.05 -17.59
CA ILE A 86 34.16 58.87 -17.13
C ILE A 86 34.14 58.41 -15.66
N MET A 87 34.90 57.38 -15.31
CA MET A 87 34.96 56.86 -13.95
C MET A 87 35.44 57.92 -12.94
N ASN A 88 36.46 58.71 -13.29
CA ASN A 88 36.98 59.81 -12.45
C ASN A 88 35.95 60.95 -12.22
N GLN A 89 34.94 61.11 -13.07
CA GLN A 89 33.84 62.05 -12.81
C GLN A 89 32.83 61.51 -11.78
N THR A 90 32.75 60.19 -11.65
CA THR A 90 31.80 59.52 -10.74
C THR A 90 32.41 59.18 -9.38
N PHE A 91 33.67 58.76 -9.33
CA PHE A 91 34.26 58.13 -8.14
C PHE A 91 35.66 58.68 -7.80
N SER A 92 35.99 58.70 -6.51
CA SER A 92 37.23 59.28 -5.97
C SER A 92 38.38 58.30 -5.76
N ILE A 93 38.11 56.98 -5.71
CA ILE A 93 39.13 55.94 -5.49
C ILE A 93 38.90 54.82 -6.53
N LEU A 94 39.86 54.67 -7.45
CA LEU A 94 39.67 53.94 -8.70
C LEU A 94 40.91 53.17 -9.13
N LYS A 95 40.70 51.97 -9.70
CA LYS A 95 41.77 51.11 -10.20
C LYS A 95 41.37 50.41 -11.51
N GLY A 96 42.02 50.81 -12.60
CA GLY A 96 41.76 50.32 -13.95
C GLY A 96 42.70 49.19 -14.37
N PHE A 97 42.16 48.15 -15.01
CA PHE A 97 42.88 47.00 -15.57
C PHE A 97 42.84 46.98 -17.10
N ALA A 98 43.81 46.33 -17.75
CA ALA A 98 43.85 46.26 -19.22
C ALA A 98 42.69 45.41 -19.80
N THR A 99 42.36 44.28 -19.17
CA THR A 99 41.25 43.40 -19.59
C THR A 99 40.34 42.98 -18.44
N GLU A 100 39.16 42.42 -18.76
CA GLU A 100 38.27 41.76 -17.79
C GLU A 100 38.97 40.57 -17.11
N VAL A 101 39.87 39.87 -17.82
CA VAL A 101 40.62 38.72 -17.27
C VAL A 101 41.61 39.17 -16.20
N ASP A 102 42.34 40.27 -16.44
CA ASP A 102 43.28 40.84 -15.45
C ASP A 102 42.53 41.26 -14.17
N LEU A 103 41.39 41.95 -14.33
CA LEU A 103 40.52 42.38 -13.24
C LEU A 103 40.02 41.19 -12.40
N LEU A 104 39.58 40.11 -13.05
CA LEU A 104 39.14 38.89 -12.37
C LEU A 104 40.31 38.13 -11.74
N SER A 105 41.50 38.13 -12.35
CA SER A 105 42.70 37.53 -11.75
C SER A 105 43.11 38.23 -10.47
N TYR A 106 42.99 39.56 -10.42
CA TYR A 106 43.29 40.37 -9.24
C TYR A 106 42.28 40.14 -8.11
N LEU A 107 40.99 40.01 -8.43
CA LEU A 107 39.95 39.66 -7.45
C LEU A 107 40.13 38.26 -6.85
N ASN A 108 40.74 37.33 -7.60
CA ASN A 108 41.07 35.99 -7.13
C ASN A 108 42.40 35.91 -6.34
N GLN A 109 43.18 36.99 -6.28
CA GLN A 109 44.34 37.07 -5.40
C GLN A 109 43.91 37.56 -4.00
N PRO A 110 44.02 36.75 -2.94
CA PRO A 110 43.80 37.22 -1.58
C PRO A 110 44.96 38.13 -1.15
N ASP A 111 44.66 39.33 -0.66
CA ASP A 111 45.67 40.17 0.00
C ASP A 111 46.16 39.46 1.27
N GLU A 112 47.48 39.23 1.36
CA GLU A 112 48.09 38.50 2.49
C GLU A 112 47.87 39.19 3.84
N ASN A 113 47.57 40.51 3.85
CA ASN A 113 47.38 41.30 5.05
C ASN A 113 45.90 41.49 5.43
N ASP A 114 44.95 41.26 4.51
CA ASP A 114 43.54 41.60 4.74
C ASP A 114 42.65 40.39 5.11
N ASN A 115 41.45 40.72 5.57
CA ASN A 115 40.38 39.78 5.74
C ASN A 115 39.75 39.45 4.39
N GLY A 116 40.25 38.42 3.70
CA GLY A 116 39.76 37.95 2.38
C GLY A 116 38.24 37.97 2.14
N TYR A 117 37.43 37.78 3.19
CA TYR A 117 35.98 38.00 3.17
C TYR A 117 35.62 39.51 3.02
N GLN A 118 36.13 40.39 3.88
CA GLN A 118 35.97 41.85 3.76
C GLN A 118 36.65 42.42 2.50
N TRP A 119 37.82 41.89 2.11
CA TRP A 119 38.50 42.19 0.84
C TRP A 119 37.56 41.98 -0.35
N TYR A 120 36.87 40.83 -0.41
CA TYR A 120 35.95 40.51 -1.48
C TYR A 120 34.61 41.28 -1.38
N ASN A 121 33.94 41.23 -0.22
CA ASN A 121 32.64 41.87 0.05
C ASN A 121 32.67 43.42 0.03
N SER A 122 33.86 44.03 -0.02
CA SER A 122 34.03 45.48 -0.16
C SER A 122 34.19 45.94 -1.62
N ARG A 123 34.48 45.02 -2.55
CA ARG A 123 34.81 45.35 -3.95
C ARG A 123 33.56 45.59 -4.79
N THR A 124 33.73 46.42 -5.81
CA THR A 124 32.78 46.62 -6.92
C THR A 124 33.62 46.72 -8.19
N ALA A 125 33.18 46.09 -9.27
CA ALA A 125 33.83 46.17 -10.56
C ALA A 125 32.87 46.59 -11.67
N VAL A 126 33.36 47.44 -12.58
CA VAL A 126 32.63 47.94 -13.76
C VAL A 126 33.38 47.48 -15.01
N VAL A 127 32.75 46.66 -15.85
CA VAL A 127 33.40 46.16 -17.08
C VAL A 127 32.63 46.63 -18.30
N PHE A 128 33.24 47.48 -19.11
CA PHE A 128 32.70 47.90 -20.41
C PHE A 128 32.99 46.84 -21.48
N ASP A 129 32.11 46.70 -22.47
CA ASP A 129 32.23 45.66 -23.49
C ASP A 129 33.52 45.83 -24.34
N PRO A 130 34.46 44.86 -24.31
CA PRO A 130 35.75 45.00 -24.97
C PRO A 130 35.68 44.97 -26.51
N SER A 131 34.54 44.62 -27.11
CA SER A 131 34.35 44.73 -28.55
C SER A 131 34.33 46.17 -29.06
N ASN A 132 33.96 47.13 -28.19
CA ASN A 132 33.81 48.55 -28.53
C ASN A 132 34.99 49.43 -28.06
N THR A 133 36.05 48.89 -27.48
CA THR A 133 37.06 49.67 -26.72
C THR A 133 38.39 49.90 -27.43
N TYR A 134 38.47 49.64 -28.74
CA TYR A 134 39.65 49.96 -29.56
C TYR A 134 39.65 51.41 -30.08
N GLU A 135 38.55 52.16 -29.89
CA GLU A 135 38.40 53.53 -30.36
C GLU A 135 38.76 54.57 -29.28
N LEU A 136 39.20 55.77 -29.70
CA LEU A 136 39.51 56.90 -28.80
C LEU A 136 38.24 57.64 -28.30
N VAL A 137 37.04 57.10 -28.56
CA VAL A 137 35.75 57.73 -28.30
C VAL A 137 34.79 56.68 -27.74
N LEU A 138 33.83 57.06 -26.90
CA LEU A 138 32.78 56.15 -26.44
C LEU A 138 31.75 55.89 -27.56
N PRO A 139 31.37 54.63 -27.85
CA PRO A 139 30.45 54.29 -28.93
C PRO A 139 29.04 54.87 -28.72
N ASP A 140 28.24 54.95 -29.78
CA ASP A 140 26.81 55.31 -29.67
C ASP A 140 25.99 54.31 -28.83
N ASP A 141 26.39 53.03 -28.78
CA ASP A 141 25.75 52.00 -27.96
C ASP A 141 26.71 51.50 -26.86
N VAL A 142 26.45 51.90 -25.62
CA VAL A 142 27.35 51.70 -24.47
C VAL A 142 26.86 50.55 -23.60
N THR A 143 27.44 49.36 -23.79
CA THR A 143 27.19 48.21 -22.92
C THR A 143 28.23 48.14 -21.79
N TYR A 144 27.76 48.02 -20.54
CA TYR A 144 28.62 47.78 -19.38
C TYR A 144 27.99 46.82 -18.36
N LYS A 145 28.84 46.06 -17.69
CA LYS A 145 28.52 45.12 -16.62
C LYS A 145 28.83 45.75 -15.27
N LEU A 146 27.87 45.73 -14.36
CA LEU A 146 28.09 46.00 -12.94
C LEU A 146 28.27 44.65 -12.21
N ARG A 147 29.44 44.46 -11.59
CA ARG A 147 29.76 43.29 -10.79
C ARG A 147 29.89 43.68 -9.32
N ILE A 148 29.01 43.16 -8.48
CA ILE A 148 28.98 43.38 -7.03
C ILE A 148 28.89 42.03 -6.32
N ASP A 149 29.50 41.90 -5.13
CA ASP A 149 29.27 40.75 -4.25
C ASP A 149 27.97 40.91 -3.46
N GLN A 150 26.86 40.49 -4.08
CA GLN A 150 25.57 40.30 -3.43
C GLN A 150 24.86 39.09 -4.06
N GLU A 151 24.06 38.38 -3.27
CA GLU A 151 23.22 37.26 -3.73
C GLU A 151 22.05 37.80 -4.56
N MET A 152 22.30 38.12 -5.83
CA MET A 152 21.34 38.80 -6.70
C MET A 152 20.25 37.87 -7.23
N ASP A 153 20.53 36.58 -7.43
CA ASP A 153 19.60 35.55 -7.99
C ASP A 153 19.17 35.90 -9.41
N THR A 154 20.15 36.08 -10.30
CA THR A 154 19.93 36.59 -11.67
C THR A 154 19.22 35.61 -12.61
N GLU A 155 19.11 34.32 -12.25
CA GLU A 155 18.23 33.38 -12.95
C GLU A 155 16.75 33.70 -12.70
N SER A 156 16.39 34.15 -11.49
CA SER A 156 15.01 34.32 -11.03
C SER A 156 14.36 35.64 -11.47
N THR A 157 14.42 35.96 -12.77
CA THR A 157 13.73 37.13 -13.33
C THR A 157 12.22 37.13 -13.05
N TYR A 158 11.57 35.97 -13.04
CA TYR A 158 10.20 35.84 -12.54
C TYR A 158 10.23 35.33 -11.09
N PRO A 159 9.69 36.09 -10.12
CA PRO A 159 9.82 35.79 -8.69
C PRO A 159 9.22 34.43 -8.31
N ASN A 160 10.05 33.60 -7.68
CA ASN A 160 9.73 32.21 -7.37
C ASN A 160 9.66 31.99 -5.85
N LYS A 161 8.53 31.47 -5.36
CA LYS A 161 8.32 30.96 -3.97
C LYS A 161 8.59 31.92 -2.79
N ASP A 162 8.27 33.21 -2.91
CA ASP A 162 7.80 33.94 -1.71
C ASP A 162 6.43 33.34 -1.33
N LEU A 163 6.49 32.29 -0.50
CA LEU A 163 5.36 31.46 -0.04
C LEU A 163 4.60 32.10 1.13
N ASN A 164 5.09 33.22 1.64
CA ASN A 164 4.44 34.01 2.69
C ASN A 164 3.76 35.22 2.02
N PRO A 165 2.47 35.49 2.28
CA PRO A 165 1.82 36.71 1.80
C PRO A 165 2.45 37.95 2.45
N GLY A 166 2.56 39.04 1.67
CA GLY A 166 3.17 40.30 2.06
C GLY A 166 4.09 40.89 0.99
N PRO A 167 4.49 42.16 1.11
CA PRO A 167 5.48 42.76 0.23
C PRO A 167 6.82 42.01 0.36
N SER A 168 7.51 41.78 -0.76
CA SER A 168 8.80 41.09 -0.69
C SER A 168 9.86 41.98 -0.04
N TRP A 169 10.53 41.39 0.96
CA TRP A 169 11.67 41.96 1.69
C TRP A 169 13.00 41.67 0.98
N LYS A 170 13.01 40.74 0.02
CA LYS A 170 14.19 40.37 -0.77
C LYS A 170 14.27 41.20 -2.05
N GLN A 171 14.73 42.44 -1.93
CA GLN A 171 15.22 43.19 -3.09
C GLN A 171 16.69 43.53 -2.85
N ASN A 172 17.58 42.74 -3.45
CA ASN A 172 19.03 42.77 -3.20
C ASN A 172 19.73 44.06 -3.70
N TYR A 173 18.98 44.93 -4.38
CA TYR A 173 19.38 46.25 -4.84
C TYR A 173 19.39 47.26 -3.68
N ASN A 174 20.32 47.05 -2.74
CA ASN A 174 20.69 48.09 -1.78
C ASN A 174 21.08 49.37 -2.55
N GLY A 175 20.90 50.55 -1.92
CA GLY A 175 21.21 51.86 -2.53
C GLY A 175 22.61 51.97 -3.15
N ARG A 176 23.57 51.14 -2.73
CA ARG A 176 24.88 50.95 -3.37
C ARG A 176 24.75 50.64 -4.87
N PHE A 177 23.98 49.62 -5.27
CA PHE A 177 23.84 49.24 -6.69
C PHE A 177 23.23 50.38 -7.50
N LEU A 178 22.12 50.94 -7.02
CA LEU A 178 21.37 51.98 -7.73
C LEU A 178 22.14 53.29 -7.81
N GLY A 179 22.89 53.67 -6.78
CA GLY A 179 23.76 54.86 -6.75
C GLY A 179 25.03 54.71 -7.60
N LEU A 180 25.65 53.52 -7.63
CA LEU A 180 26.74 53.21 -8.56
C LEU A 180 26.29 53.35 -10.02
N MET A 181 25.14 52.73 -10.34
CA MET A 181 24.50 52.77 -11.65
C MET A 181 24.12 54.20 -12.05
N TYR A 182 23.45 54.95 -11.15
CA TYR A 182 23.12 56.37 -11.36
C TYR A 182 24.35 57.20 -11.73
N GLY A 183 25.44 57.02 -10.99
CA GLY A 183 26.64 57.80 -11.17
C GLY A 183 27.38 57.49 -12.47
N ILE A 184 27.39 56.22 -12.90
CA ILE A 184 27.99 55.80 -14.18
C ILE A 184 27.16 56.35 -15.34
N ASP A 185 25.84 56.11 -15.32
CA ASP A 185 24.93 56.57 -16.39
C ASP A 185 24.94 58.10 -16.50
N SER A 186 24.95 58.83 -15.38
CA SER A 186 25.06 60.29 -15.34
C SER A 186 26.35 60.82 -15.95
N ALA A 187 27.48 60.14 -15.72
CA ALA A 187 28.76 60.53 -16.30
C ALA A 187 28.83 60.22 -17.81
N ILE A 188 28.21 59.13 -18.27
CA ILE A 188 28.06 58.84 -19.72
C ILE A 188 27.19 59.91 -20.41
N ILE A 189 26.08 60.34 -19.78
CA ILE A 189 25.24 61.43 -20.31
C ILE A 189 26.03 62.75 -20.37
N LYS A 190 26.78 63.10 -19.30
CA LYS A 190 27.63 64.31 -19.27
C LYS A 190 28.81 64.24 -20.24
N TYR A 191 29.31 63.06 -20.57
CA TYR A 191 30.34 62.87 -21.60
C TYR A 191 29.80 63.21 -23.00
N PHE A 192 28.59 62.76 -23.35
CA PHE A 192 27.98 63.08 -24.65
C PHE A 192 27.38 64.49 -24.72
N ASN A 193 26.86 65.02 -23.62
CA ASN A 193 26.37 66.40 -23.52
C ASN A 193 26.78 67.04 -22.19
N PRO A 194 27.92 67.78 -22.15
CA PRO A 194 28.39 68.48 -20.96
C PRO A 194 27.46 69.59 -20.43
N SER A 195 26.42 69.96 -21.18
CA SER A 195 25.40 70.93 -20.80
C SER A 195 24.05 70.29 -20.42
N ALA A 196 23.99 68.96 -20.24
CA ALA A 196 22.80 68.27 -19.79
C ALA A 196 22.47 68.59 -18.31
N ASP A 197 21.35 69.27 -18.09
CA ASP A 197 20.79 69.55 -16.76
C ASP A 197 20.13 68.28 -16.18
N LEU A 198 20.96 67.43 -15.57
CA LEU A 198 20.52 66.21 -14.89
C LEU A 198 19.90 66.55 -13.52
N LYS A 199 18.57 66.70 -13.55
CA LYS A 199 17.69 66.77 -12.38
C LYS A 199 17.86 65.57 -11.44
N ASP A 200 17.58 65.79 -10.15
CA ASP A 200 17.54 64.72 -9.15
C ASP A 200 16.54 63.62 -9.51
N ILE A 201 16.98 62.37 -9.37
CA ILE A 201 16.19 61.17 -9.66
C ILE A 201 15.89 60.43 -8.36
N MET A 202 14.60 60.38 -8.07
CA MET A 202 13.98 59.66 -6.96
C MET A 202 13.53 58.28 -7.43
N ILE A 203 13.48 57.32 -6.52
CA ILE A 203 12.89 56.01 -6.76
C ILE A 203 11.70 55.78 -5.81
N MET A 204 10.65 55.11 -6.26
CA MET A 204 9.48 54.82 -5.43
C MET A 204 8.89 53.45 -5.76
N LYS A 205 8.68 52.65 -4.70
CA LYS A 205 8.08 51.31 -4.78
C LYS A 205 6.56 51.43 -4.92
N MET A 206 5.97 50.69 -5.87
CA MET A 206 4.51 50.59 -5.99
C MET A 206 3.90 49.97 -4.71
N PRO A 207 2.71 50.41 -4.28
CA PRO A 207 2.08 49.94 -3.04
C PRO A 207 1.69 48.46 -3.14
N TYR A 208 1.66 47.79 -1.98
CA TYR A 208 1.21 46.41 -1.85
C TYR A 208 -0.13 46.37 -1.08
N PRO A 209 -1.13 45.59 -1.52
CA PRO A 209 -2.47 45.61 -0.95
C PRO A 209 -2.54 44.99 0.45
N ALA A 210 -3.63 45.24 1.16
CA ALA A 210 -3.90 44.63 2.47
C ALA A 210 -3.88 43.08 2.39
N TYR A 211 -3.32 42.43 3.40
CA TYR A 211 -3.03 40.99 3.37
C TYR A 211 -3.04 40.35 4.76
N TYR A 212 -3.31 39.04 4.83
CA TYR A 212 -3.27 38.28 6.08
C TYR A 212 -1.92 37.59 6.27
N THR A 213 -1.19 37.93 7.33
CA THR A 213 -0.04 37.13 7.76
C THR A 213 -0.54 35.86 8.47
N TYR A 214 -0.33 34.70 7.85
CA TYR A 214 -0.81 33.41 8.35
C TYR A 214 0.26 32.32 8.22
N TYR A 215 1.21 32.30 9.17
CA TYR A 215 2.31 31.34 9.23
C TYR A 215 1.83 29.86 9.21
N MET A 216 0.66 29.61 9.78
CA MET A 216 0.03 28.28 9.79
C MET A 216 -0.43 27.81 8.40
N GLY A 217 -0.60 28.70 7.42
CA GLY A 217 -1.09 28.38 6.08
C GLY A 217 -0.18 27.41 5.32
N ASN A 218 1.14 27.61 5.38
CA ASN A 218 2.10 26.70 4.75
C ASN A 218 2.19 25.34 5.48
N PHE A 219 1.99 25.32 6.81
CA PHE A 219 1.89 24.06 7.56
C PHE A 219 0.64 23.27 7.18
N ILE A 220 -0.54 23.91 7.19
CA ILE A 220 -1.83 23.33 6.79
C ILE A 220 -1.77 22.74 5.38
N ARG A 221 -1.20 23.50 4.42
CA ARG A 221 -1.10 23.14 3.00
C ARG A 221 -0.45 21.79 2.74
N TYR A 222 0.53 21.39 3.55
CA TYR A 222 1.21 20.09 3.43
C TYR A 222 0.72 19.06 4.46
N PHE A 223 0.48 19.47 5.71
CA PHE A 223 0.25 18.55 6.82
C PHE A 223 -1.19 17.99 6.84
N VAL A 224 -2.21 18.74 6.38
CA VAL A 224 -3.60 18.21 6.31
C VAL A 224 -3.74 17.07 5.30
N ALA A 225 -3.09 17.17 4.14
CA ALA A 225 -3.12 16.11 3.14
C ALA A 225 -2.45 14.82 3.67
N VAL A 226 -1.28 14.94 4.30
CA VAL A 226 -0.54 13.80 4.88
C VAL A 226 -1.32 13.15 6.03
N THR A 227 -1.87 13.94 6.94
CA THR A 227 -2.66 13.42 8.09
C THR A 227 -3.93 12.70 7.66
N LEU A 228 -4.67 13.24 6.67
CA LEU A 228 -5.88 12.61 6.15
C LEU A 228 -5.56 11.26 5.46
N VAL A 229 -4.47 11.21 4.68
CA VAL A 229 -4.00 9.93 4.09
C VAL A 229 -3.62 8.94 5.20
N LEU A 230 -2.78 9.32 6.16
CA LEU A 230 -2.32 8.44 7.25
C LEU A 230 -3.48 7.87 8.08
N GLY A 231 -4.47 8.70 8.40
CA GLY A 231 -5.66 8.27 9.15
C GLY A 231 -6.45 7.17 8.46
N LEU A 232 -6.58 7.23 7.13
CA LEU A 232 -7.44 6.33 6.36
C LEU A 232 -6.77 4.99 5.97
N ILE A 233 -5.47 4.81 6.25
CA ILE A 233 -4.75 3.56 5.93
C ILE A 233 -5.36 2.34 6.67
N LEU A 234 -5.75 2.44 7.94
CA LEU A 234 -6.33 1.28 8.65
C LEU A 234 -7.77 0.96 8.24
N PRO A 235 -8.72 1.91 8.12
CA PRO A 235 -10.05 1.64 7.60
C PRO A 235 -10.04 0.98 6.21
N THR A 236 -9.18 1.43 5.30
CA THR A 236 -9.06 0.88 3.93
C THR A 236 -8.49 -0.54 3.93
N LEU A 237 -7.45 -0.79 4.73
CA LEU A 237 -6.87 -2.14 4.87
C LEU A 237 -7.82 -3.13 5.53
N GLN A 238 -8.61 -2.72 6.53
CA GLN A 238 -9.62 -3.62 7.11
C GLN A 238 -10.74 -3.90 6.10
N LEU A 239 -11.28 -2.89 5.42
CA LEU A 239 -12.34 -3.09 4.42
C LEU A 239 -11.88 -4.08 3.33
N THR A 240 -10.67 -3.89 2.82
CA THR A 240 -10.03 -4.81 1.86
C THR A 240 -9.88 -6.22 2.46
N LYS A 241 -9.37 -6.34 3.68
CA LYS A 241 -9.14 -7.61 4.38
C LYS A 241 -10.43 -8.40 4.66
N GLU A 242 -11.55 -7.73 4.98
CA GLU A 242 -12.83 -8.43 5.19
C GLU A 242 -13.41 -8.98 3.89
N ILE A 243 -13.28 -8.25 2.78
CA ILE A 243 -13.69 -8.70 1.45
C ILE A 243 -12.80 -9.86 0.97
N VAL A 244 -11.49 -9.79 1.24
CA VAL A 244 -10.54 -10.88 0.98
C VAL A 244 -10.85 -12.09 1.87
N TYR A 245 -11.27 -11.92 3.11
CA TYR A 245 -11.66 -13.01 4.01
C TYR A 245 -12.95 -13.74 3.58
N ASP A 246 -13.99 -13.00 3.15
CA ASP A 246 -15.21 -13.60 2.57
C ASP A 246 -14.91 -14.36 1.25
N ARG A 247 -13.80 -14.04 0.55
CA ARG A 247 -13.27 -14.81 -0.60
C ARG A 247 -12.40 -15.99 -0.20
N GLU A 248 -11.46 -15.82 0.73
CA GLU A 248 -10.54 -16.86 1.24
C GLU A 248 -11.34 -18.05 1.82
N LYS A 249 -12.42 -17.76 2.54
CA LYS A 249 -13.36 -18.77 3.08
C LYS A 249 -14.42 -19.26 2.08
N LYS A 250 -14.33 -18.87 0.81
CA LYS A 250 -15.29 -19.23 -0.26
C LYS A 250 -16.75 -18.85 0.07
N LEU A 251 -16.94 -17.82 0.91
CA LEU A 251 -18.27 -17.40 1.38
C LEU A 251 -19.02 -16.63 0.30
N LYS A 252 -18.36 -15.78 -0.50
CA LYS A 252 -18.98 -15.16 -1.71
C LYS A 252 -19.49 -16.25 -2.66
N GLU A 253 -18.70 -17.30 -2.86
CA GLU A 253 -18.99 -18.40 -3.78
C GLU A 253 -20.14 -19.26 -3.26
N THR A 254 -20.16 -19.57 -1.96
CA THR A 254 -21.28 -20.27 -1.28
C THR A 254 -22.57 -19.48 -1.38
N LEU A 255 -22.53 -18.15 -1.18
CA LEU A 255 -23.69 -17.28 -1.37
C LEU A 255 -24.17 -17.27 -2.83
N ARG A 256 -23.25 -17.20 -3.81
CA ARG A 256 -23.55 -17.27 -5.26
C ARG A 256 -24.08 -18.66 -5.66
N MET A 257 -23.77 -19.72 -4.93
CA MET A 257 -24.36 -21.06 -5.07
C MET A 257 -25.78 -21.17 -4.49
N MET A 258 -26.20 -20.26 -3.61
CA MET A 258 -27.55 -20.19 -3.03
C MET A 258 -28.39 -19.04 -3.62
N GLY A 259 -28.10 -18.62 -4.86
CA GLY A 259 -28.93 -17.66 -5.61
C GLY A 259 -28.68 -16.17 -5.33
N LEU A 260 -27.59 -15.80 -4.65
CA LEU A 260 -27.23 -14.39 -4.47
C LEU A 260 -26.68 -13.75 -5.76
N SER A 261 -27.15 -12.54 -6.08
CA SER A 261 -26.56 -11.71 -7.14
C SER A 261 -25.23 -11.04 -6.73
N SER A 262 -24.19 -11.11 -7.58
CA SER A 262 -22.90 -10.42 -7.36
C SER A 262 -23.06 -8.90 -7.16
N PHE A 263 -24.04 -8.26 -7.80
CA PHE A 263 -24.32 -6.83 -7.64
C PHE A 263 -24.62 -6.50 -6.18
N VAL A 264 -25.51 -7.29 -5.56
CA VAL A 264 -25.99 -7.07 -4.19
C VAL A 264 -24.87 -7.30 -3.17
N TYR A 265 -24.01 -8.29 -3.40
CA TYR A 265 -22.82 -8.53 -2.59
C TYR A 265 -21.94 -7.26 -2.53
N TRP A 266 -21.52 -6.73 -3.67
CA TRP A 266 -20.66 -5.54 -3.74
C TRP A 266 -21.35 -4.29 -3.19
N PHE A 267 -22.63 -4.08 -3.49
CA PHE A 267 -23.39 -2.92 -2.99
C PHE A 267 -23.58 -2.96 -1.47
N SER A 268 -23.71 -4.15 -0.85
CA SER A 268 -23.75 -4.29 0.62
C SER A 268 -22.42 -3.95 1.31
N TRP A 269 -21.29 -4.18 0.64
CA TRP A 269 -19.97 -3.74 1.11
C TRP A 269 -19.75 -2.24 0.87
N PHE A 270 -20.23 -1.70 -0.26
CA PHE A 270 -20.22 -0.26 -0.54
C PHE A 270 -20.96 0.51 0.56
N PHE A 271 -22.19 0.12 0.86
CA PHE A 271 -23.04 0.79 1.83
C PHE A 271 -22.44 0.74 3.26
N LYS A 272 -21.81 -0.38 3.63
CA LYS A 272 -21.05 -0.51 4.89
C LYS A 272 -19.89 0.49 4.96
N GLY A 273 -19.04 0.54 3.92
CA GLY A 273 -17.90 1.45 3.85
C GLY A 273 -18.31 2.92 3.80
N PHE A 274 -19.37 3.24 3.06
CA PHE A 274 -19.93 4.58 2.93
C PHE A 274 -20.39 5.14 4.29
N ILE A 275 -21.31 4.45 4.99
CA ILE A 275 -21.79 4.89 6.32
C ILE A 275 -20.61 5.10 7.29
N TYR A 276 -19.68 4.16 7.29
CA TYR A 276 -18.52 4.19 8.16
C TYR A 276 -17.64 5.43 7.94
N LEU A 277 -17.32 5.75 6.68
CA LEU A 277 -16.53 6.94 6.36
C LEU A 277 -17.32 8.24 6.55
N THR A 278 -18.63 8.26 6.28
CA THR A 278 -19.50 9.41 6.55
C THR A 278 -19.44 9.82 8.03
N VAL A 279 -19.55 8.86 8.96
CA VAL A 279 -19.42 9.13 10.41
C VAL A 279 -18.03 9.64 10.76
N THR A 280 -16.99 8.98 10.23
CA THR A 280 -15.59 9.36 10.49
C THR A 280 -15.32 10.80 10.03
N PHE A 281 -15.71 11.17 8.80
CA PHE A 281 -15.50 12.51 8.27
C PHE A 281 -16.38 13.58 8.90
N ALA A 282 -17.60 13.26 9.33
CA ALA A 282 -18.42 14.18 10.11
C ALA A 282 -17.70 14.58 11.41
N ILE A 283 -17.17 13.61 12.15
CA ILE A 283 -16.42 13.88 13.39
C ILE A 283 -15.11 14.61 13.09
N THR A 284 -14.38 14.23 12.03
CA THR A 284 -13.16 14.94 11.58
C THR A 284 -13.44 16.42 11.30
N VAL A 285 -14.51 16.75 10.56
CA VAL A 285 -14.87 18.14 10.24
C VAL A 285 -15.30 18.90 11.49
N ILE A 286 -16.05 18.26 12.40
CA ILE A 286 -16.38 18.86 13.70
C ILE A 286 -15.09 19.19 14.49
N ILE A 287 -14.11 18.30 14.56
CA ILE A 287 -12.83 18.57 15.26
C ILE A 287 -12.05 19.71 14.58
N ILE A 288 -11.95 19.70 13.26
CA ILE A 288 -11.20 20.69 12.46
C ILE A 288 -11.81 22.10 12.56
N GLN A 289 -13.13 22.20 12.74
CA GLN A 289 -13.90 23.44 12.55
C GLN A 289 -14.72 23.87 13.78
N SER A 290 -14.49 23.26 14.95
CA SER A 290 -15.09 23.61 16.24
C SER A 290 -14.11 24.36 17.15
N GLY A 291 -14.65 25.11 18.12
CA GLY A 291 -13.88 25.94 19.04
C GLY A 291 -13.34 27.22 18.39
N THR A 292 -12.42 27.88 19.10
CA THR A 292 -11.77 29.13 18.68
C THR A 292 -10.69 28.92 17.61
N ALA A 293 -10.16 27.71 17.46
CA ALA A 293 -9.02 27.39 16.61
C ALA A 293 -9.39 26.59 15.34
N LYS A 294 -10.37 27.10 14.57
CA LYS A 294 -10.80 26.53 13.29
C LYS A 294 -9.66 26.45 12.28
N ILE A 295 -9.20 25.25 11.92
CA ILE A 295 -8.05 25.08 11.01
C ILE A 295 -8.30 25.73 9.63
N PHE A 296 -9.56 25.78 9.16
CA PHE A 296 -9.94 26.47 7.92
C PHE A 296 -10.83 27.68 8.21
N ASP A 297 -10.23 28.77 8.72
CA ASP A 297 -10.95 29.97 9.19
C ASP A 297 -11.98 30.55 8.20
N PHE A 298 -11.70 30.46 6.90
CA PHE A 298 -12.49 31.05 5.81
C PHE A 298 -13.28 30.02 4.97
N SER A 299 -13.56 28.82 5.47
CA SER A 299 -14.25 27.77 4.69
C SER A 299 -15.45 27.16 5.41
N ASP A 300 -16.54 26.94 4.66
CA ASP A 300 -17.76 26.34 5.18
C ASP A 300 -17.55 24.86 5.55
N SER A 301 -17.96 24.48 6.76
CA SER A 301 -17.88 23.12 7.28
C SER A 301 -18.57 22.10 6.35
N SER A 302 -19.66 22.51 5.70
CA SER A 302 -20.42 21.70 4.75
C SER A 302 -19.59 21.32 3.50
N LEU A 303 -18.84 22.28 2.93
CA LEU A 303 -18.00 22.04 1.76
C LEU A 303 -16.84 21.09 2.08
N ILE A 304 -16.19 21.27 3.24
CA ILE A 304 -15.13 20.37 3.71
C ILE A 304 -15.68 18.95 3.92
N PHE A 305 -16.88 18.83 4.50
CA PHE A 305 -17.56 17.54 4.69
C PHE A 305 -17.90 16.84 3.36
N PHE A 306 -18.50 17.54 2.39
CA PHE A 306 -18.81 16.94 1.09
C PHE A 306 -17.55 16.56 0.30
N PHE A 307 -16.48 17.35 0.39
CA PHE A 307 -15.17 17.01 -0.19
C PHE A 307 -14.63 15.70 0.41
N TYR A 308 -14.54 15.60 1.73
CA TYR A 308 -14.08 14.37 2.40
C TYR A 308 -15.00 13.17 2.12
N LEU A 309 -16.31 13.37 2.07
CA LEU A 309 -17.28 12.32 1.71
C LEU A 309 -17.04 11.79 0.28
N SER A 310 -16.80 12.67 -0.71
CA SER A 310 -16.48 12.25 -2.08
C SER A 310 -15.16 11.47 -2.16
N TYR A 311 -14.15 11.87 -1.38
CA TYR A 311 -12.90 11.13 -1.26
C TYR A 311 -13.14 9.76 -0.62
N GLY A 312 -14.00 9.67 0.40
CA GLY A 312 -14.42 8.41 1.00
C GLY A 312 -15.06 7.43 0.00
N VAL A 313 -15.94 7.93 -0.86
CA VAL A 313 -16.56 7.13 -1.93
C VAL A 313 -15.52 6.58 -2.90
N SER A 314 -14.58 7.42 -3.37
CA SER A 314 -13.51 6.97 -4.28
C SER A 314 -12.55 5.99 -3.61
N VAL A 315 -12.26 6.17 -2.33
CA VAL A 315 -11.44 5.28 -1.50
C VAL A 315 -12.11 3.92 -1.29
N VAL A 316 -13.43 3.85 -1.07
CA VAL A 316 -14.17 2.58 -0.98
C VAL A 316 -14.15 1.84 -2.32
N ALA A 317 -14.39 2.54 -3.44
CA ALA A 317 -14.27 1.96 -4.78
C ALA A 317 -12.84 1.45 -5.06
N PHE A 318 -11.83 2.23 -4.67
CA PHE A 318 -10.43 1.82 -4.75
C PHE A 318 -10.12 0.58 -3.89
N CYS A 319 -10.71 0.43 -2.70
CA CYS A 319 -10.55 -0.79 -1.90
C CYS A 319 -11.11 -2.03 -2.60
N PHE A 320 -12.25 -1.92 -3.29
CA PHE A 320 -12.82 -3.05 -4.02
C PHE A 320 -11.95 -3.43 -5.22
N LEU A 321 -11.53 -2.41 -5.97
CA LEU A 321 -10.58 -2.51 -7.08
C LEU A 321 -9.21 -3.06 -6.62
N PHE A 322 -8.73 -2.73 -5.42
CA PHE A 322 -7.52 -3.30 -4.84
C PHE A 322 -7.73 -4.75 -4.37
N SER A 323 -8.94 -5.08 -3.86
CA SER A 323 -9.34 -6.45 -3.51
C SER A 323 -9.54 -7.38 -4.72
N SER A 324 -9.63 -6.84 -5.94
CA SER A 324 -9.52 -7.59 -7.20
C SER A 324 -8.12 -7.50 -7.85
N PHE A 325 -7.32 -6.47 -7.55
CA PHE A 325 -5.98 -6.27 -8.12
C PHE A 325 -4.81 -6.96 -7.41
N PHE A 326 -5.06 -8.14 -6.85
CA PHE A 326 -4.22 -9.30 -7.16
C PHE A 326 -4.63 -9.81 -8.57
N ASN A 327 -4.32 -9.16 -9.70
CA ASN A 327 -3.15 -8.30 -10.02
C ASN A 327 -3.50 -7.00 -10.80
N LYS A 328 -3.09 -5.82 -10.28
CA LYS A 328 -2.74 -4.49 -10.90
C LYS A 328 -3.50 -3.96 -12.16
N GLY A 329 -3.87 -2.67 -12.31
CA GLY A 329 -3.83 -1.49 -11.41
C GLY A 329 -3.73 -0.10 -12.13
N LYS A 330 -4.47 0.93 -11.64
CA LYS A 330 -4.50 2.39 -12.07
C LYS A 330 -5.17 2.69 -13.45
N GLY A 331 -5.72 3.88 -13.78
CA GLY A 331 -6.03 5.12 -13.02
C GLY A 331 -5.68 6.43 -13.80
N VAL A 332 -6.31 7.62 -13.63
CA VAL A 332 -7.49 8.05 -12.82
C VAL A 332 -7.83 9.58 -13.04
N GLN A 333 -9.02 10.10 -12.60
CA GLN A 333 -9.33 11.48 -12.05
C GLN A 333 -10.11 12.63 -12.86
N TRP A 334 -10.43 13.79 -12.19
CA TRP A 334 -11.13 15.14 -12.51
C TRP A 334 -10.57 16.77 -12.43
N ASN A 335 -9.86 17.50 -13.38
CA ASN A 335 -9.58 18.88 -13.94
C ASN A 335 -10.63 19.77 -14.77
N THR A 336 -10.91 21.01 -14.28
CA THR A 336 -12.11 21.89 -14.24
C THR A 336 -12.54 22.41 -12.81
N PHE A 337 -13.79 22.35 -12.34
CA PHE A 337 -14.99 22.08 -13.10
C PHE A 337 -15.07 23.06 -14.28
N THR A 338 -14.77 24.37 -14.08
CA THR A 338 -14.45 25.32 -15.19
C THR A 338 -13.29 26.35 -15.00
N LYS A 339 -12.53 26.46 -13.88
CA LYS A 339 -11.36 27.40 -13.76
C LYS A 339 -10.03 26.89 -13.10
N PRO A 340 -8.81 27.17 -13.66
CA PRO A 340 -7.49 26.77 -13.13
C PRO A 340 -7.01 27.55 -11.90
N PRO A 341 -6.04 27.01 -11.11
CA PRO A 341 -5.52 27.65 -9.89
C PRO A 341 -4.45 28.74 -10.13
N THR A 342 -3.98 28.93 -11.37
CA THR A 342 -3.10 30.05 -11.78
C THR A 342 -3.48 30.53 -13.18
N VAL A 343 -3.30 31.82 -13.42
CA VAL A 343 -3.85 32.56 -14.59
C VAL A 343 -3.35 32.03 -15.95
N ASP A 344 -2.20 31.34 -15.99
CA ASP A 344 -1.59 30.83 -17.23
C ASP A 344 -1.61 29.28 -17.35
N GLY A 345 -2.36 28.60 -16.48
CA GLY A 345 -2.41 27.13 -16.44
C GLY A 345 -3.62 26.53 -17.17
N THR A 346 -3.41 25.49 -17.98
CA THR A 346 -4.49 24.71 -18.63
C THR A 346 -4.97 23.50 -17.81
N PHE A 347 -4.35 23.23 -16.65
CA PHE A 347 -4.64 22.08 -15.74
C PHE A 347 -5.17 22.54 -14.34
N THR A 348 -6.05 21.77 -13.68
CA THR A 348 -7.45 22.26 -13.49
C THR A 348 -8.25 21.34 -12.43
N PHE A 349 -9.59 21.43 -12.06
CA PHE A 349 -10.50 20.47 -11.22
C PHE A 349 -11.95 19.72 -11.64
N GLY A 350 -12.25 19.13 -12.85
CA GLY A 350 -13.00 17.97 -13.53
C GLY A 350 -12.47 16.78 -14.58
N ASP A 351 -11.23 16.50 -15.19
CA ASP A 351 -10.09 15.36 -15.10
C ASP A 351 -8.74 15.10 -14.01
N ALA A 352 -8.31 15.28 -12.63
CA ALA A 352 -8.57 15.64 -11.05
C ALA A 352 -9.72 15.17 -9.89
N ILE A 353 -10.72 15.93 -9.29
CA ILE A 353 -11.68 15.74 -8.08
C ILE A 353 -12.96 14.75 -7.97
N LEU A 354 -14.30 15.08 -8.33
CA LEU A 354 -16.37 14.09 -10.15
C LEU A 354 -16.13 12.96 -11.32
N MET A 355 -15.53 13.23 -12.51
CA MET A 355 -15.08 12.26 -13.58
C MET A 355 -14.53 10.87 -13.19
N LEU A 356 -13.94 10.65 -12.01
CA LEU A 356 -13.65 9.30 -11.47
C LEU A 356 -14.95 8.50 -11.25
N TRP A 357 -16.12 9.08 -11.50
CA TRP A 357 -17.37 8.37 -11.73
C TRP A 357 -17.40 7.63 -13.07
N ILE A 358 -16.77 8.14 -14.13
CA ILE A 358 -16.54 7.38 -15.37
C ILE A 358 -15.53 6.27 -15.09
N ASP A 359 -14.42 6.54 -14.38
CA ASP A 359 -13.54 5.46 -13.88
C ASP A 359 -14.32 4.45 -13.03
N SER A 360 -15.11 4.89 -12.05
CA SER A 360 -15.88 4.03 -11.14
C SER A 360 -16.92 3.21 -11.90
N ALA A 361 -17.62 3.80 -12.86
CA ALA A 361 -18.58 3.11 -13.73
C ALA A 361 -17.88 2.13 -14.68
N ILE A 362 -16.75 2.51 -15.28
CA ILE A 362 -15.92 1.63 -16.12
C ILE A 362 -15.36 0.47 -15.30
N TYR A 363 -14.79 0.71 -14.13
CA TYR A 363 -14.29 -0.33 -13.23
C TYR A 363 -15.41 -1.21 -12.68
N PHE A 364 -16.61 -0.66 -12.44
CA PHE A 364 -17.78 -1.44 -12.03
C PHE A 364 -18.30 -2.31 -13.18
N LEU A 365 -18.39 -1.77 -14.40
CA LEU A 365 -18.76 -2.50 -15.61
C LEU A 365 -17.72 -3.58 -15.96
N LEU A 366 -16.42 -3.27 -15.92
CA LEU A 366 -15.33 -4.25 -16.07
C LEU A 366 -15.41 -5.32 -14.97
N THR A 367 -15.64 -4.95 -13.71
CA THR A 367 -15.72 -5.92 -12.61
C THR A 367 -16.94 -6.83 -12.79
N TRP A 368 -18.10 -6.30 -13.18
CA TRP A 368 -19.29 -7.10 -13.50
C TRP A 368 -19.07 -8.03 -14.71
N TYR A 369 -18.46 -7.51 -15.78
CA TYR A 369 -18.16 -8.28 -16.98
C TYR A 369 -17.12 -9.38 -16.72
N ILE A 370 -16.02 -9.08 -16.03
CA ILE A 370 -14.93 -10.01 -15.75
C ILE A 370 -15.32 -11.05 -14.67
N ASP A 371 -16.10 -10.70 -13.64
CA ASP A 371 -16.67 -11.67 -12.65
C ASP A 371 -17.72 -12.62 -13.28
N GLY A 372 -18.21 -12.28 -14.49
CA GLY A 372 -19.06 -13.10 -15.35
C GLY A 372 -18.28 -13.98 -16.34
N VAL A 373 -17.41 -13.39 -17.17
CA VAL A 373 -16.65 -14.08 -18.23
C VAL A 373 -15.46 -14.89 -17.67
N ARG A 374 -14.83 -14.43 -16.59
CA ARG A 374 -13.60 -15.03 -16.02
C ARG A 374 -13.64 -15.05 -14.49
N PRO A 375 -14.54 -15.84 -13.86
CA PRO A 375 -14.81 -15.79 -12.42
C PRO A 375 -13.64 -16.23 -11.50
N GLY A 376 -12.62 -16.90 -12.04
CA GLY A 376 -11.41 -17.33 -11.32
C GLY A 376 -11.16 -18.83 -11.45
N GLU A 377 -10.67 -19.45 -10.37
CA GLU A 377 -10.53 -20.92 -10.26
C GLU A 377 -11.87 -21.66 -10.17
N TYR A 378 -12.95 -20.96 -9.77
CA TYR A 378 -14.25 -21.55 -9.44
C TYR A 378 -15.40 -20.79 -10.10
N GLY A 379 -16.48 -21.50 -10.40
CA GLY A 379 -17.67 -21.01 -11.09
C GLY A 379 -17.63 -21.25 -12.61
N VAL A 380 -18.81 -21.50 -13.19
CA VAL A 380 -18.98 -21.61 -14.64
C VAL A 380 -18.82 -20.21 -15.28
N PRO A 381 -17.92 -20.03 -16.27
CA PRO A 381 -17.78 -18.76 -16.99
C PRO A 381 -18.96 -18.55 -17.94
N GLN A 382 -19.42 -17.30 -18.08
CA GLN A 382 -20.47 -16.94 -19.03
C GLN A 382 -19.88 -16.53 -20.40
N PRO A 383 -20.59 -16.76 -21.52
CA PRO A 383 -20.09 -16.40 -22.85
C PRO A 383 -19.87 -14.89 -22.97
N PHE A 384 -18.91 -14.46 -23.80
CA PHE A 384 -18.48 -13.06 -23.89
C PHE A 384 -19.61 -12.05 -24.24
N TYR A 385 -20.71 -12.55 -24.82
CA TYR A 385 -21.92 -11.80 -25.19
C TYR A 385 -23.11 -11.99 -24.22
N PHE A 386 -22.89 -12.56 -23.02
CA PHE A 386 -23.96 -12.77 -22.02
C PHE A 386 -24.82 -11.52 -21.72
N PRO A 387 -24.30 -10.26 -21.71
CA PRO A 387 -25.14 -9.09 -21.43
C PRO A 387 -26.24 -8.84 -22.48
N PHE A 388 -26.19 -9.50 -23.63
CA PHE A 388 -27.15 -9.35 -24.72
C PHE A 388 -28.11 -10.55 -24.85
N THR A 389 -28.01 -11.58 -24.01
CA THR A 389 -28.89 -12.75 -24.10
C THR A 389 -30.19 -12.55 -23.31
N LYS A 390 -31.33 -12.88 -23.93
CA LYS A 390 -32.64 -12.84 -23.24
C LYS A 390 -32.69 -13.74 -22.00
N THR A 391 -31.97 -14.86 -22.00
CA THR A 391 -31.89 -15.79 -20.86
C THR A 391 -31.21 -15.18 -19.64
N TYR A 392 -30.24 -14.26 -19.80
CA TYR A 392 -29.60 -13.59 -18.67
C TYR A 392 -30.57 -12.65 -17.93
N TRP A 393 -31.33 -11.84 -18.67
CA TRP A 393 -32.22 -10.83 -18.10
C TRP A 393 -33.61 -11.35 -17.72
N CYS A 394 -34.13 -12.37 -18.43
CA CYS A 394 -35.49 -12.88 -18.23
C CYS A 394 -35.54 -14.29 -17.60
N GLY A 395 -34.40 -14.92 -17.36
CA GLY A 395 -34.29 -16.31 -16.88
C GLY A 395 -34.47 -17.36 -17.98
N GLY A 396 -34.13 -18.61 -17.66
CA GLY A 396 -34.43 -19.75 -18.53
C GLY A 396 -35.89 -20.18 -18.44
N LYS A 397 -36.42 -20.75 -19.53
CA LYS A 397 -37.67 -21.52 -19.47
C LYS A 397 -37.34 -22.94 -19.00
N GLN A 398 -38.11 -23.48 -18.07
CA GLN A 398 -38.05 -24.89 -17.70
C GLN A 398 -38.57 -25.73 -18.88
N ILE A 399 -37.74 -26.64 -19.40
CA ILE A 399 -38.11 -27.52 -20.52
C ILE A 399 -38.61 -28.84 -19.94
N GLN A 400 -39.92 -29.08 -20.04
CA GLN A 400 -40.52 -30.39 -19.76
C GLN A 400 -40.36 -31.30 -20.99
N GLU A 401 -39.14 -31.79 -21.21
CA GLU A 401 -38.88 -32.89 -22.16
C GLU A 401 -38.78 -34.20 -21.37
N THR A 402 -39.76 -35.07 -21.57
CA THR A 402 -39.86 -36.40 -20.92
C THR A 402 -38.94 -37.46 -21.54
N SER A 403 -38.05 -37.06 -22.46
CA SER A 403 -37.04 -37.92 -23.09
C SER A 403 -35.91 -38.23 -22.10
N SER A 404 -36.13 -39.27 -21.28
CA SER A 404 -35.04 -39.99 -20.64
C SER A 404 -34.07 -40.49 -21.70
N VAL A 405 -32.83 -40.01 -21.67
CA VAL A 405 -31.74 -40.63 -22.44
C VAL A 405 -31.53 -42.01 -21.84
N GLU A 406 -31.77 -43.06 -22.62
CA GLU A 406 -31.43 -44.43 -22.23
C GLU A 406 -29.90 -44.52 -22.13
N VAL A 407 -29.41 -44.57 -20.89
CA VAL A 407 -27.98 -44.69 -20.64
C VAL A 407 -27.61 -46.16 -20.78
N ASN A 408 -27.08 -46.53 -21.95
CA ASN A 408 -26.61 -47.89 -22.26
C ASN A 408 -25.44 -48.29 -21.35
N HIS A 409 -25.76 -48.72 -20.15
CA HIS A 409 -24.88 -49.41 -19.21
C HIS A 409 -24.95 -50.92 -19.42
N ASP A 410 -23.90 -51.64 -19.03
CA ASP A 410 -23.92 -53.10 -18.94
C ASP A 410 -24.88 -53.53 -17.80
N PRO A 411 -25.99 -54.24 -18.08
CA PRO A 411 -26.95 -54.67 -17.07
C PRO A 411 -26.37 -55.67 -16.07
N LYS A 412 -25.16 -56.22 -16.31
CA LYS A 412 -24.43 -57.00 -15.32
C LYS A 412 -23.98 -56.15 -14.12
N PHE A 413 -23.60 -54.89 -14.35
CA PHE A 413 -23.01 -54.03 -13.32
C PHE A 413 -23.92 -52.88 -12.85
N PHE A 414 -25.03 -52.65 -13.54
CA PHE A 414 -25.97 -51.57 -13.26
C PHE A 414 -27.39 -52.12 -13.06
N GLU A 415 -27.94 -51.92 -11.87
CA GLU A 415 -29.32 -52.25 -11.53
C GLU A 415 -30.30 -51.40 -12.37
N SER A 416 -31.42 -51.99 -12.78
CA SER A 416 -32.39 -51.33 -13.67
C SER A 416 -33.05 -50.10 -13.04
N ASP A 417 -33.26 -49.05 -13.83
CA ASP A 417 -33.78 -47.78 -13.34
C ASP A 417 -35.26 -47.84 -12.85
N PRO A 418 -35.60 -47.15 -11.74
CA PRO A 418 -36.90 -47.28 -11.08
C PRO A 418 -38.03 -46.56 -11.86
N GLN A 419 -38.83 -47.34 -12.59
CA GLN A 419 -39.93 -46.91 -13.48
C GLN A 419 -40.99 -45.95 -12.88
N ARG A 420 -41.03 -45.75 -11.55
CA ARG A 420 -42.02 -44.91 -10.86
C ARG A 420 -41.46 -43.60 -10.28
N LEU A 421 -40.16 -43.34 -10.40
CA LEU A 421 -39.52 -42.16 -9.80
C LEU A 421 -39.08 -41.13 -10.83
N SER A 422 -39.28 -39.85 -10.51
CA SER A 422 -38.77 -38.71 -11.29
C SER A 422 -37.25 -38.58 -11.18
N VAL A 423 -36.59 -38.31 -12.29
CA VAL A 423 -35.15 -38.02 -12.33
C VAL A 423 -34.89 -36.61 -11.76
N GLY A 424 -34.18 -36.53 -10.65
CA GLY A 424 -33.80 -35.27 -10.00
C GLY A 424 -32.46 -34.70 -10.50
N ILE A 425 -31.51 -35.58 -10.84
CA ILE A 425 -30.25 -35.24 -11.53
C ILE A 425 -30.01 -36.26 -12.64
N SER A 426 -29.60 -35.78 -13.82
CA SER A 426 -29.14 -36.61 -14.94
C SER A 426 -27.78 -36.11 -15.41
N MET A 427 -26.82 -37.03 -15.57
CA MET A 427 -25.46 -36.78 -16.07
C MET A 427 -25.26 -37.52 -17.39
N ASN A 428 -24.79 -36.81 -18.42
CA ASN A 428 -24.56 -37.32 -19.77
C ASN A 428 -23.10 -37.08 -20.18
N ASN A 429 -22.30 -38.16 -20.19
CA ASN A 429 -20.88 -38.19 -20.59
C ASN A 429 -20.02 -37.11 -19.90
N LEU A 430 -20.26 -36.89 -18.60
CA LEU A 430 -19.69 -35.78 -17.84
C LEU A 430 -18.20 -36.01 -17.57
N ARG A 431 -17.35 -35.09 -18.04
CA ARG A 431 -15.89 -35.25 -18.07
C ARG A 431 -15.16 -34.04 -17.49
N LYS A 432 -14.08 -34.27 -16.74
CA LYS A 432 -13.20 -33.21 -16.22
C LYS A 432 -11.72 -33.57 -16.35
N VAL A 433 -10.98 -32.64 -16.96
CA VAL A 433 -9.51 -32.65 -17.00
C VAL A 433 -8.98 -31.39 -16.33
N TYR A 434 -7.92 -31.54 -15.52
CA TYR A 434 -7.12 -30.44 -14.98
C TYR A 434 -5.75 -30.44 -15.67
N LYS A 435 -5.24 -29.25 -16.02
CA LYS A 435 -3.91 -29.08 -16.63
C LYS A 435 -2.97 -28.38 -15.66
N SER A 436 -1.81 -28.97 -15.39
CA SER A 436 -0.80 -28.43 -14.48
C SER A 436 0.57 -28.46 -15.16
N GLY A 437 1.01 -27.31 -15.67
CA GLY A 437 2.16 -27.24 -16.57
C GLY A 437 1.94 -28.10 -17.82
N MET A 438 2.83 -29.05 -18.06
CA MET A 438 2.73 -30.02 -19.15
C MET A 438 1.94 -31.29 -18.80
N LYS A 439 1.53 -31.49 -17.53
CA LYS A 439 0.81 -32.70 -17.11
C LYS A 439 -0.69 -32.47 -17.08
N GLU A 440 -1.42 -33.27 -17.86
CA GLU A 440 -2.89 -33.33 -17.77
C GLU A 440 -3.30 -34.46 -16.83
N VAL A 441 -4.32 -34.21 -16.00
CA VAL A 441 -4.89 -35.18 -15.06
C VAL A 441 -6.39 -35.24 -15.32
N VAL A 442 -6.84 -36.39 -15.83
CA VAL A 442 -8.25 -36.76 -15.88
C VAL A 442 -8.73 -37.00 -14.44
N ALA A 443 -9.83 -36.35 -14.05
CA ALA A 443 -10.44 -36.50 -12.73
C ALA A 443 -11.86 -37.09 -12.79
N VAL A 444 -12.54 -36.96 -13.93
CA VAL A 444 -13.78 -37.66 -14.26
C VAL A 444 -13.74 -37.96 -15.76
N GLU A 445 -13.99 -39.20 -16.17
CA GLU A 445 -13.87 -39.67 -17.55
C GLU A 445 -15.24 -40.16 -18.07
N GLY A 446 -16.03 -39.23 -18.62
CA GLY A 446 -17.26 -39.54 -19.33
C GLY A 446 -18.40 -40.16 -18.50
N THR A 447 -18.47 -39.86 -17.21
CA THR A 447 -19.49 -40.46 -16.32
C THR A 447 -20.91 -40.09 -16.75
N SER A 448 -21.74 -41.10 -16.95
CA SER A 448 -23.18 -40.96 -17.14
C SER A 448 -23.92 -41.71 -16.04
N LEU A 449 -24.97 -41.12 -15.46
CA LEU A 449 -25.77 -41.69 -14.37
C LEU A 449 -27.02 -40.84 -14.12
N ASN A 450 -28.16 -41.49 -13.84
CA ASN A 450 -29.41 -40.85 -13.39
C ASN A 450 -29.61 -41.04 -11.87
N ILE A 451 -30.23 -40.04 -11.22
CA ILE A 451 -30.43 -39.97 -9.77
C ILE A 451 -31.87 -39.52 -9.49
N TYR A 452 -32.56 -40.20 -8.57
CA TYR A 452 -34.02 -40.19 -8.45
C TYR A 452 -34.55 -39.44 -7.23
N GLN A 453 -35.72 -38.83 -7.39
CA GLN A 453 -36.44 -38.16 -6.31
C GLN A 453 -37.04 -39.19 -5.34
N GLY A 454 -36.94 -38.94 -4.03
CA GLY A 454 -37.35 -39.86 -2.97
C GLY A 454 -36.27 -40.85 -2.53
N GLN A 455 -35.07 -40.79 -3.14
CA GLN A 455 -33.93 -41.67 -2.84
C GLN A 455 -32.70 -40.90 -2.37
N ILE A 456 -31.88 -41.56 -1.55
CA ILE A 456 -30.50 -41.20 -1.27
C ILE A 456 -29.59 -42.04 -2.19
N THR A 457 -28.76 -41.38 -2.99
CA THR A 457 -27.70 -42.02 -3.79
C THR A 457 -26.34 -41.76 -3.14
N ALA A 458 -25.66 -42.84 -2.75
CA ALA A 458 -24.34 -42.79 -2.14
C ALA A 458 -23.25 -43.00 -3.20
N LEU A 459 -22.41 -41.98 -3.42
CA LEU A 459 -21.24 -42.03 -4.29
C LEU A 459 -20.03 -42.50 -3.46
N LEU A 460 -19.71 -43.79 -3.59
CA LEU A 460 -18.59 -44.46 -2.91
C LEU A 460 -17.35 -44.46 -3.82
N GLY A 461 -16.15 -44.55 -3.25
CA GLY A 461 -14.90 -44.52 -4.00
C GLY A 461 -13.69 -44.18 -3.14
N HIS A 462 -12.48 -44.50 -3.59
CA HIS A 462 -11.25 -44.12 -2.89
C HIS A 462 -11.01 -42.60 -2.92
N ASN A 463 -10.00 -42.15 -2.17
CA ASN A 463 -9.52 -40.77 -2.28
C ASN A 463 -8.81 -40.57 -3.62
N GLY A 464 -9.19 -39.52 -4.36
CA GLY A 464 -8.76 -39.28 -5.74
C GLY A 464 -9.68 -39.84 -6.83
N ALA A 465 -10.68 -40.69 -6.51
CA ALA A 465 -11.52 -41.38 -7.50
C ALA A 465 -12.44 -40.49 -8.38
N GLY A 466 -12.52 -39.19 -8.09
CA GLY A 466 -13.34 -38.22 -8.84
C GLY A 466 -14.55 -37.65 -8.07
N LYS A 467 -15.00 -38.29 -6.99
CA LYS A 467 -16.23 -37.97 -6.21
C LYS A 467 -16.55 -36.47 -6.08
N THR A 468 -15.70 -35.72 -5.38
CA THR A 468 -15.83 -34.28 -5.12
C THR A 468 -15.75 -33.43 -6.40
N THR A 469 -15.06 -33.90 -7.45
CA THR A 469 -15.04 -33.22 -8.76
C THR A 469 -16.38 -33.35 -9.47
N THR A 470 -17.01 -34.54 -9.44
CA THR A 470 -18.37 -34.74 -9.95
C THR A 470 -19.38 -33.87 -9.22
N MET A 471 -19.34 -33.82 -7.89
CA MET A 471 -20.20 -32.91 -7.10
C MET A 471 -19.93 -31.42 -7.37
N SER A 472 -18.67 -31.04 -7.62
CA SER A 472 -18.30 -29.67 -7.99
C SER A 472 -18.84 -29.27 -9.37
N MET A 473 -18.99 -30.22 -10.30
CA MET A 473 -19.66 -29.98 -11.58
C MET A 473 -21.18 -29.87 -11.41
N LEU A 474 -21.80 -30.78 -10.66
CA LEU A 474 -23.26 -30.79 -10.39
C LEU A 474 -23.77 -29.54 -9.66
N THR A 475 -22.91 -28.84 -8.92
CA THR A 475 -23.21 -27.57 -8.22
C THR A 475 -22.88 -26.32 -9.06
N GLY A 476 -22.27 -26.50 -10.24
CA GLY A 476 -21.69 -25.43 -11.04
C GLY A 476 -20.56 -24.68 -10.32
N PHE A 477 -19.89 -25.33 -9.36
CA PHE A 477 -18.73 -24.81 -8.66
C PHE A 477 -17.45 -24.94 -9.51
N ILE A 478 -17.40 -25.92 -10.41
CA ILE A 478 -16.36 -26.10 -11.42
C ILE A 478 -17.06 -26.44 -12.75
N PRO A 479 -16.75 -25.77 -13.89
CA PRO A 479 -17.32 -26.13 -15.19
C PRO A 479 -16.79 -27.49 -15.65
N ALA A 480 -17.61 -28.24 -16.40
CA ALA A 480 -17.17 -29.46 -17.08
C ALA A 480 -16.07 -29.16 -18.12
N THR A 481 -15.35 -30.19 -18.54
CA THR A 481 -14.46 -30.13 -19.72
C THR A 481 -15.20 -30.60 -20.98
N SER A 482 -16.10 -31.58 -20.84
CA SER A 482 -17.08 -31.99 -21.84
C SER A 482 -18.22 -32.78 -21.18
N GLY A 483 -19.27 -33.10 -21.94
CA GLY A 483 -20.51 -33.68 -21.41
C GLY A 483 -21.47 -32.62 -20.87
N SER A 484 -22.61 -33.03 -20.36
CA SER A 484 -23.63 -32.13 -19.81
C SER A 484 -24.36 -32.75 -18.61
N ALA A 485 -25.03 -31.92 -17.82
CA ALA A 485 -25.88 -32.40 -16.72
C ALA A 485 -27.11 -31.51 -16.51
N ARG A 486 -28.23 -32.14 -16.17
CA ARG A 486 -29.52 -31.50 -15.85
C ARG A 486 -29.86 -31.75 -14.37
N VAL A 487 -30.33 -30.72 -13.67
CA VAL A 487 -30.75 -30.77 -12.25
C VAL A 487 -32.16 -30.16 -12.14
N ASN A 488 -33.14 -30.92 -11.63
CA ASN A 488 -34.54 -30.49 -11.49
C ASN A 488 -35.14 -29.93 -12.82
N GLY A 489 -34.70 -30.49 -13.96
CA GLY A 489 -35.08 -30.07 -15.32
C GLY A 489 -34.28 -28.91 -15.93
N TYR A 490 -33.34 -28.30 -15.21
CA TYR A 490 -32.52 -27.19 -15.70
C TYR A 490 -31.10 -27.65 -16.05
N ASN A 491 -30.55 -27.22 -17.19
CA ASN A 491 -29.16 -27.50 -17.57
C ASN A 491 -28.20 -26.54 -16.83
N ILE A 492 -27.18 -27.10 -16.18
CA ILE A 492 -26.14 -26.41 -15.41
C ILE A 492 -25.39 -25.35 -16.23
N GLU A 493 -25.19 -25.56 -17.53
CA GLU A 493 -24.44 -24.64 -18.39
C GLU A 493 -25.27 -23.42 -18.80
N THR A 494 -26.58 -23.60 -19.03
CA THR A 494 -27.45 -22.57 -19.62
C THR A 494 -28.30 -21.81 -18.61
N ASP A 495 -28.70 -22.45 -17.50
CA ASP A 495 -29.49 -21.82 -16.43
C ASP A 495 -29.08 -22.32 -15.03
N ILE A 496 -27.83 -22.04 -14.68
CA ILE A 496 -27.29 -22.28 -13.34
C ILE A 496 -28.06 -21.53 -12.23
N SER A 497 -28.76 -20.44 -12.57
CA SER A 497 -29.53 -19.63 -11.63
C SER A 497 -30.75 -20.41 -11.12
N SER A 498 -31.53 -21.03 -12.02
CA SER A 498 -32.69 -21.84 -11.65
C SER A 498 -32.30 -23.15 -10.98
N VAL A 499 -31.19 -23.78 -11.40
CA VAL A 499 -30.59 -24.92 -10.68
C VAL A 499 -30.38 -24.56 -9.20
N ARG A 500 -29.64 -23.47 -8.96
CA ARG A 500 -29.28 -23.01 -7.61
C ARG A 500 -30.46 -22.57 -6.75
N GLY A 501 -31.52 -22.05 -7.38
CA GLY A 501 -32.78 -21.74 -6.68
C GLY A 501 -33.51 -22.95 -6.11
N SER A 502 -33.13 -24.19 -6.48
CA SER A 502 -33.75 -25.43 -5.99
C SER A 502 -32.78 -26.43 -5.35
N LEU A 503 -31.52 -26.03 -5.15
CA LEU A 503 -30.40 -26.86 -4.71
C LEU A 503 -29.97 -26.54 -3.26
N GLY A 504 -29.81 -27.58 -2.44
CA GLY A 504 -29.11 -27.55 -1.16
C GLY A 504 -27.71 -28.14 -1.30
N MET A 505 -26.72 -27.59 -0.60
CA MET A 505 -25.32 -28.01 -0.73
C MET A 505 -24.60 -27.97 0.62
N CYS A 506 -23.93 -29.06 0.98
CA CYS A 506 -22.99 -29.14 2.08
C CYS A 506 -21.61 -29.55 1.51
N PRO A 507 -20.64 -28.62 1.41
CA PRO A 507 -19.30 -28.94 0.89
C PRO A 507 -18.44 -29.68 1.93
N GLN A 508 -17.35 -30.31 1.49
CA GLN A 508 -16.41 -31.05 2.36
C GLN A 508 -15.86 -30.19 3.52
N HIS A 509 -15.60 -28.90 3.27
CA HIS A 509 -15.20 -27.94 4.30
C HIS A 509 -16.40 -27.13 4.78
N ASN A 510 -16.53 -26.95 6.10
CA ASN A 510 -17.65 -26.22 6.72
C ASN A 510 -17.58 -24.70 6.42
N THR A 511 -18.24 -24.25 5.35
CA THR A 511 -18.32 -22.83 4.93
C THR A 511 -19.30 -22.05 5.81
N LEU A 512 -18.90 -21.78 7.06
CA LEU A 512 -19.71 -21.10 8.07
C LEU A 512 -19.22 -19.68 8.35
N PHE A 513 -20.11 -18.81 8.82
CA PHE A 513 -19.76 -17.47 9.28
C PHE A 513 -19.41 -17.52 10.77
N ASP A 514 -18.14 -17.72 11.13
CA ASP A 514 -17.68 -17.94 12.52
C ASP A 514 -18.22 -16.95 13.56
N ASN A 515 -18.50 -15.71 13.15
CA ASN A 515 -18.95 -14.61 14.01
C ASN A 515 -20.48 -14.38 14.00
N LEU A 516 -21.28 -15.22 13.33
CA LEU A 516 -22.74 -15.29 13.50
C LEU A 516 -23.09 -16.37 14.53
N THR A 517 -24.26 -16.27 15.16
CA THR A 517 -24.79 -17.36 15.99
C THR A 517 -25.41 -18.46 15.13
N VAL A 518 -25.61 -19.64 15.70
CA VAL A 518 -26.27 -20.77 15.03
C VAL A 518 -27.68 -20.38 14.54
N LYS A 519 -28.48 -19.67 15.36
CA LYS A 519 -29.81 -19.18 14.94
C LYS A 519 -29.71 -18.13 13.84
N GLU A 520 -28.83 -17.14 13.97
CA GLU A 520 -28.63 -16.09 12.97
C GLU A 520 -28.20 -16.64 11.60
N GLN A 521 -27.35 -17.67 11.59
CA GLN A 521 -26.88 -18.27 10.36
C GLN A 521 -27.97 -19.10 9.66
N LEU A 522 -28.79 -19.85 10.42
CA LEU A 522 -29.98 -20.52 9.87
C LEU A 522 -31.02 -19.50 9.37
N GLU A 523 -31.27 -18.42 10.12
CA GLU A 523 -32.13 -17.30 9.71
C GLU A 523 -31.66 -16.66 8.41
N PHE A 524 -30.35 -16.42 8.29
CA PHE A 524 -29.75 -15.82 7.11
C PHE A 524 -29.95 -16.71 5.88
N TYR A 525 -29.62 -18.00 5.97
CA TYR A 525 -29.75 -18.91 4.82
C TYR A 525 -31.21 -19.23 4.44
N TYR A 526 -32.13 -19.31 5.40
CA TYR A 526 -33.57 -19.46 5.12
C TYR A 526 -34.14 -18.25 4.38
N LYS A 527 -33.76 -17.02 4.79
CA LYS A 527 -34.14 -15.78 4.11
C LYS A 527 -33.49 -15.66 2.73
N LEU A 528 -32.25 -16.16 2.56
CA LEU A 528 -31.55 -16.17 1.28
C LEU A 528 -32.24 -17.09 0.25
N LYS A 529 -32.71 -18.28 0.67
CA LYS A 529 -33.53 -19.19 -0.15
C LYS A 529 -34.91 -18.63 -0.53
N GLY A 530 -35.30 -17.46 -0.01
CA GLY A 530 -36.56 -16.79 -0.35
C GLY A 530 -37.81 -17.36 0.32
N CYS A 531 -37.65 -18.12 1.41
CA CYS A 531 -38.76 -18.69 2.17
C CYS A 531 -39.55 -17.60 2.95
N ASN A 532 -40.80 -17.91 3.33
CA ASN A 532 -41.72 -16.90 3.88
C ASN A 532 -41.26 -16.38 5.26
N ARG A 533 -41.39 -15.06 5.48
CA ARG A 533 -40.93 -14.39 6.70
C ARG A 533 -41.74 -14.75 7.95
N SER A 534 -43.00 -15.18 7.80
CA SER A 534 -43.84 -15.60 8.93
C SER A 534 -43.51 -17.00 9.48
N THR A 535 -42.82 -17.86 8.70
CA THR A 535 -42.50 -19.25 9.08
C THR A 535 -41.08 -19.44 9.60
N VAL A 536 -40.27 -18.38 9.60
CA VAL A 536 -38.83 -18.37 9.94
C VAL A 536 -38.53 -19.03 11.28
N ASP A 537 -39.09 -18.51 12.38
CA ASP A 537 -38.78 -19.00 13.72
C ASP A 537 -39.28 -20.43 13.96
N HIS A 538 -40.34 -20.86 13.27
CA HIS A 538 -40.86 -22.22 13.36
C HIS A 538 -39.93 -23.23 12.69
N GLU A 539 -39.61 -23.07 11.39
CA GLU A 539 -38.70 -23.96 10.65
C GLU A 539 -37.33 -24.03 11.33
N ILE A 540 -36.82 -22.90 11.83
CA ILE A 540 -35.52 -22.85 12.52
C ILE A 540 -35.57 -23.53 13.88
N THR A 541 -36.66 -23.40 14.64
CA THR A 541 -36.84 -24.14 15.90
C THR A 541 -36.94 -25.65 15.66
N GLU A 542 -37.62 -26.09 14.60
CA GLU A 542 -37.65 -27.50 14.21
C GLU A 542 -36.27 -28.01 13.75
N THR A 543 -35.56 -27.22 12.95
CA THR A 543 -34.20 -27.55 12.48
C THR A 543 -33.21 -27.64 13.66
N LEU A 544 -33.24 -26.68 14.59
CA LEU A 544 -32.41 -26.70 15.80
C LEU A 544 -32.72 -27.91 16.70
N LYS A 545 -33.98 -28.35 16.78
CA LYS A 545 -34.37 -29.59 17.47
C LYS A 545 -33.84 -30.82 16.76
N ALA A 546 -34.09 -30.95 15.45
CA ALA A 546 -33.66 -32.10 14.65
C ALA A 546 -32.15 -32.36 14.75
N PHE A 547 -31.32 -31.31 14.60
CA PHE A 547 -29.86 -31.44 14.69
C PHE A 547 -29.31 -31.45 16.13
N SER A 548 -30.18 -31.40 17.16
CA SER A 548 -29.81 -31.27 18.58
C SER A 548 -28.91 -30.06 18.89
N LEU A 549 -29.16 -28.94 18.21
CA LEU A 549 -28.41 -27.68 18.35
C LEU A 549 -29.15 -26.61 19.18
N VAL A 550 -30.32 -26.92 19.77
CA VAL A 550 -31.13 -25.97 20.57
C VAL A 550 -30.31 -25.29 21.68
N GLY A 551 -29.56 -26.07 22.47
CA GLY A 551 -28.68 -25.56 23.54
C GLY A 551 -27.45 -24.79 23.05
N LYS A 552 -27.28 -24.66 21.72
CA LYS A 552 -26.22 -23.91 21.04
C LYS A 552 -26.74 -22.85 20.08
N GLN A 553 -28.05 -22.56 20.08
CA GLN A 553 -28.67 -21.58 19.17
C GLN A 553 -28.07 -20.17 19.24
N ASN A 554 -27.56 -19.78 20.42
CA ASN A 554 -26.96 -18.47 20.69
C ASN A 554 -25.42 -18.48 20.69
N ASP A 555 -24.77 -19.65 20.60
CA ASP A 555 -23.32 -19.75 20.49
C ASP A 555 -22.87 -19.28 19.10
N LEU A 556 -21.66 -18.73 19.01
CA LEU A 556 -21.04 -18.36 17.75
C LEU A 556 -20.65 -19.61 16.97
N ALA A 557 -20.85 -19.61 15.64
CA ALA A 557 -20.49 -20.74 14.79
C ALA A 557 -19.00 -21.10 14.90
N GLY A 558 -18.14 -20.12 15.19
CA GLY A 558 -16.70 -20.31 15.41
C GLY A 558 -16.34 -21.09 16.69
N THR A 559 -17.15 -21.03 17.75
CA THR A 559 -16.89 -21.73 19.03
C THR A 559 -17.42 -23.16 19.07
N LEU A 560 -18.18 -23.59 18.06
CA LEU A 560 -18.64 -24.97 17.90
C LEU A 560 -17.49 -25.97 17.65
N SER A 561 -17.68 -27.21 18.10
CA SER A 561 -16.77 -28.34 17.78
C SER A 561 -16.82 -28.73 16.29
N GLY A 562 -15.90 -29.56 15.82
CA GLY A 562 -15.86 -30.05 14.43
C GLY A 562 -17.19 -30.69 13.99
N GLY A 563 -17.67 -31.68 14.74
CA GLY A 563 -18.96 -32.33 14.51
C GLY A 563 -20.17 -31.38 14.63
N GLN A 564 -20.14 -30.41 15.55
CA GLN A 564 -21.21 -29.40 15.66
C GLN A 564 -21.24 -28.45 14.45
N LYS A 565 -20.08 -28.01 13.95
CA LYS A 565 -19.95 -27.25 12.69
C LYS A 565 -20.46 -28.06 11.50
N ARG A 566 -20.15 -29.37 11.46
CA ARG A 566 -20.63 -30.29 10.42
C ARG A 566 -22.17 -30.45 10.47
N LYS A 567 -22.75 -30.66 11.66
CA LYS A 567 -24.22 -30.66 11.86
C LYS A 567 -24.88 -29.37 11.39
N LEU A 568 -24.33 -28.20 11.71
CA LEU A 568 -24.84 -26.91 11.22
C LEU A 568 -24.73 -26.77 9.69
N SER A 569 -23.64 -27.24 9.07
CA SER A 569 -23.45 -27.21 7.62
C SER A 569 -24.51 -28.05 6.88
N VAL A 570 -24.82 -29.25 7.39
CA VAL A 570 -25.87 -30.11 6.82
C VAL A 570 -27.27 -29.54 7.07
N ALA A 571 -27.52 -28.94 8.24
CA ALA A 571 -28.77 -28.23 8.52
C ALA A 571 -29.05 -27.08 7.53
N ILE A 572 -28.01 -26.31 7.17
CA ILE A 572 -28.10 -25.21 6.18
C ILE A 572 -28.45 -25.73 4.77
N ALA A 573 -27.93 -26.89 4.37
CA ALA A 573 -28.30 -27.51 3.10
C ALA A 573 -29.80 -27.88 3.07
N LEU A 574 -30.30 -28.45 4.17
CA LEU A 574 -31.65 -29.05 4.28
C LEU A 574 -32.80 -28.06 4.59
N ILE A 575 -32.51 -26.91 5.18
CA ILE A 575 -33.53 -25.93 5.60
C ILE A 575 -34.28 -25.31 4.39
N GLY A 576 -35.55 -24.93 4.54
CA GLY A 576 -36.36 -24.41 3.44
C GLY A 576 -37.07 -25.53 2.66
N GLY A 577 -37.87 -26.32 3.37
CA GLY A 577 -38.63 -27.41 2.77
C GLY A 577 -39.34 -28.37 3.72
N SER A 578 -39.73 -27.98 4.94
CA SER A 578 -40.59 -28.84 5.77
C SER A 578 -41.98 -28.99 5.14
N LYS A 579 -42.35 -30.22 4.78
CA LYS A 579 -43.70 -30.56 4.25
C LYS A 579 -44.78 -30.47 5.35
N TYR A 580 -44.36 -30.50 6.62
CA TYR A 580 -45.22 -30.69 7.80
C TYR A 580 -46.24 -29.56 8.01
N PHE A 581 -45.93 -28.32 7.62
CA PHE A 581 -46.86 -27.19 7.74
C PHE A 581 -47.97 -27.18 6.66
N SER A 582 -47.76 -27.86 5.53
CA SER A 582 -48.70 -27.84 4.39
C SER A 582 -49.98 -28.65 4.62
N LEU A 583 -50.03 -29.49 5.66
CA LEU A 583 -51.18 -30.34 5.98
C LEU A 583 -52.17 -29.72 6.97
N LYS A 584 -51.84 -28.57 7.59
CA LYS A 584 -52.65 -27.98 8.66
C LYS A 584 -53.56 -26.82 8.24
N ASN A 585 -53.44 -26.35 6.99
CA ASN A 585 -54.30 -25.34 6.40
C ASN A 585 -54.61 -25.73 4.94
N ASN A 586 -55.89 -25.92 4.60
CA ASN A 586 -56.34 -26.30 3.25
C ASN A 586 -56.29 -25.11 2.27
N ILE A 587 -55.12 -24.50 2.11
CA ILE A 587 -54.84 -23.49 1.08
C ILE A 587 -53.59 -23.96 0.32
N LEU A 588 -53.82 -24.55 -0.85
CA LEU A 588 -52.76 -25.06 -1.73
C LEU A 588 -52.08 -23.89 -2.45
N VAL A 589 -51.26 -23.14 -1.70
CA VAL A 589 -50.51 -21.99 -2.23
C VAL A 589 -49.40 -22.50 -3.14
N LEU A 590 -49.55 -22.27 -4.46
CA LEU A 590 -48.61 -22.66 -5.52
C LEU A 590 -47.30 -21.83 -5.52
N LEU A 591 -46.60 -21.77 -4.38
CA LEU A 591 -45.28 -21.16 -4.24
C LEU A 591 -44.18 -22.23 -4.42
N ASN A 592 -43.79 -22.42 -5.68
CA ASN A 592 -42.82 -23.41 -6.14
C ASN A 592 -41.37 -23.06 -5.73
N ILE A 593 -41.10 -23.00 -4.42
CA ILE A 593 -39.80 -22.68 -3.80
C ILE A 593 -39.48 -23.74 -2.73
N HIS A 594 -39.10 -24.93 -3.19
CA HIS A 594 -38.67 -26.04 -2.34
C HIS A 594 -37.26 -26.50 -2.72
N THR A 595 -36.43 -26.80 -1.71
CA THR A 595 -35.11 -27.41 -1.90
C THR A 595 -35.30 -28.88 -2.33
N LYS A 596 -35.46 -29.13 -3.63
CA LYS A 596 -35.76 -30.48 -4.17
C LYS A 596 -34.52 -31.38 -4.30
N VAL A 597 -33.36 -30.79 -4.55
CA VAL A 597 -32.10 -31.53 -4.76
C VAL A 597 -31.10 -31.12 -3.69
N ILE A 598 -30.39 -32.07 -3.11
CA ILE A 598 -29.40 -31.85 -2.04
C ILE A 598 -28.13 -32.63 -2.34
N ILE A 599 -26.98 -31.97 -2.26
CA ILE A 599 -25.65 -32.57 -2.48
C ILE A 599 -24.82 -32.42 -1.20
N LEU A 600 -24.34 -33.54 -0.65
CA LEU A 600 -23.62 -33.63 0.62
C LEU A 600 -22.24 -34.28 0.40
N ASP A 601 -21.18 -33.49 0.41
CA ASP A 601 -19.82 -33.99 0.18
C ASP A 601 -19.18 -34.39 1.51
N GLU A 602 -19.15 -35.69 1.82
CA GLU A 602 -18.72 -36.31 3.10
C GLU A 602 -19.50 -35.84 4.35
N PRO A 603 -20.82 -36.09 4.47
CA PRO A 603 -21.68 -35.47 5.49
C PRO A 603 -21.27 -35.72 6.94
N THR A 604 -20.74 -36.89 7.29
CA THR A 604 -20.38 -37.28 8.67
C THR A 604 -18.89 -37.21 8.99
N SER A 605 -18.06 -36.71 8.07
CA SER A 605 -16.62 -36.52 8.29
C SER A 605 -16.35 -35.63 9.51
N GLY A 606 -15.47 -36.09 10.42
CA GLY A 606 -15.16 -35.41 11.67
C GLY A 606 -16.23 -35.47 12.77
N MET A 607 -17.20 -36.40 12.68
CA MET A 607 -18.14 -36.73 13.75
C MET A 607 -17.71 -37.95 14.57
N ASP A 608 -18.11 -37.98 15.84
CA ASP A 608 -18.12 -39.20 16.66
C ASP A 608 -19.20 -40.21 16.18
N PRO A 609 -19.10 -41.51 16.54
CA PRO A 609 -20.05 -42.53 16.08
C PRO A 609 -21.51 -42.28 16.50
N GLY A 610 -21.75 -41.62 17.64
CA GLY A 610 -23.10 -41.27 18.10
C GLY A 610 -23.72 -40.16 17.26
N ALA A 611 -22.98 -39.09 17.02
CA ALA A 611 -23.37 -37.99 16.14
C ALA A 611 -23.51 -38.43 14.67
N ARG A 612 -22.71 -39.41 14.21
CA ARG A 612 -22.84 -40.05 12.89
C ARG A 612 -24.20 -40.73 12.73
N ARG A 613 -24.58 -41.64 13.63
CA ARG A 613 -25.88 -42.33 13.58
C ARG A 613 -27.06 -41.36 13.62
N GLN A 614 -27.01 -40.36 14.51
CA GLN A 614 -28.01 -39.28 14.54
C GLN A 614 -28.13 -38.51 13.21
N MET A 615 -27.02 -38.32 12.48
CA MET A 615 -27.08 -37.70 11.15
C MET A 615 -27.78 -38.63 10.14
N TRP A 616 -27.52 -39.93 10.21
CA TRP A 616 -28.16 -40.90 9.33
C TRP A 616 -29.69 -40.94 9.51
N ASP A 617 -30.17 -40.96 10.76
CA ASP A 617 -31.60 -40.89 11.09
C ASP A 617 -32.27 -39.64 10.48
N ILE A 618 -31.57 -38.49 10.55
CA ILE A 618 -32.03 -37.23 9.96
C ILE A 618 -32.04 -37.33 8.43
N LEU A 619 -31.00 -37.86 7.80
CA LEU A 619 -30.93 -37.96 6.33
C LEU A 619 -32.00 -38.89 5.77
N GLN A 620 -32.24 -40.05 6.39
CA GLN A 620 -33.36 -40.94 6.04
C GLN A 620 -34.71 -40.22 6.21
N LYS A 621 -34.93 -39.51 7.32
CA LYS A 621 -36.18 -38.75 7.57
C LYS A 621 -36.43 -37.61 6.57
N TYR A 622 -35.39 -36.97 6.05
CA TYR A 622 -35.52 -35.83 5.14
C TYR A 622 -35.47 -36.20 3.64
N LYS A 623 -35.46 -37.50 3.27
CA LYS A 623 -35.42 -37.94 1.86
C LYS A 623 -36.77 -37.90 1.13
N GLU A 624 -37.89 -37.89 1.85
CA GLU A 624 -39.23 -37.83 1.24
C GLU A 624 -39.36 -36.63 0.28
N ASP A 625 -39.80 -36.89 -0.96
CA ASP A 625 -39.86 -35.94 -2.09
C ASP A 625 -38.55 -35.24 -2.46
N ARG A 626 -37.39 -35.63 -1.92
CA ARG A 626 -36.09 -34.99 -2.20
C ARG A 626 -35.15 -35.93 -2.94
N THR A 627 -34.29 -35.36 -3.78
CA THR A 627 -33.17 -36.08 -4.42
C THR A 627 -31.94 -35.80 -3.57
N ILE A 628 -31.41 -36.80 -2.86
CA ILE A 628 -30.21 -36.63 -2.02
C ILE A 628 -29.05 -37.37 -2.67
N VAL A 629 -27.93 -36.69 -2.89
CA VAL A 629 -26.65 -37.30 -3.25
C VAL A 629 -25.66 -37.06 -2.14
N LEU A 630 -25.05 -38.11 -1.61
CA LEU A 630 -23.94 -38.00 -0.68
C LEU A 630 -22.68 -38.63 -1.27
N SER A 631 -21.51 -38.02 -1.01
CA SER A 631 -20.23 -38.69 -1.21
C SER A 631 -19.78 -39.26 0.12
N THR A 632 -19.16 -40.43 0.11
CA THR A 632 -18.54 -40.98 1.32
C THR A 632 -17.34 -41.87 0.99
N HIS A 633 -16.54 -42.11 2.02
CA HIS A 633 -15.51 -43.14 2.08
C HIS A 633 -15.78 -44.13 3.24
N PHE A 634 -16.95 -44.03 3.86
CA PHE A 634 -17.44 -44.90 4.92
C PHE A 634 -18.45 -45.89 4.32
N MET A 635 -18.09 -47.17 4.31
CA MET A 635 -18.91 -48.21 3.68
C MET A 635 -20.15 -48.54 4.52
N ASP A 636 -20.06 -48.44 5.84
CA ASP A 636 -21.19 -48.46 6.79
C ASP A 636 -22.22 -47.37 6.48
N GLU A 637 -21.75 -46.16 6.15
CA GLU A 637 -22.63 -45.06 5.74
C GLU A 637 -23.31 -45.31 4.39
N ALA A 638 -22.59 -45.87 3.42
CA ALA A 638 -23.16 -46.21 2.11
C ALA A 638 -24.20 -47.33 2.21
N ASP A 639 -23.96 -48.35 3.03
CA ASP A 639 -24.85 -49.51 3.25
C ASP A 639 -26.15 -49.10 3.99
N VAL A 640 -26.05 -48.21 4.99
CA VAL A 640 -27.20 -47.77 5.80
C VAL A 640 -28.02 -46.63 5.16
N LEU A 641 -27.40 -45.79 4.32
CA LEU A 641 -28.08 -44.65 3.67
C LEU A 641 -28.41 -44.86 2.19
N GLY A 642 -27.65 -45.65 1.45
CA GLY A 642 -27.76 -45.72 0.00
C GLY A 642 -28.95 -46.56 -0.48
N ASP A 643 -30.07 -45.91 -0.83
CA ASP A 643 -31.14 -46.54 -1.63
C ASP A 643 -30.58 -47.03 -2.98
N ARG A 644 -29.60 -46.30 -3.53
CA ARG A 644 -28.64 -46.78 -4.53
C ARG A 644 -27.22 -46.36 -4.14
N ILE A 645 -26.25 -47.23 -4.36
CA ILE A 645 -24.83 -46.98 -4.19
C ILE A 645 -24.19 -46.99 -5.58
N ALA A 646 -23.38 -45.97 -5.89
CA ALA A 646 -22.60 -45.88 -7.12
C ALA A 646 -21.10 -45.92 -6.75
N ILE A 647 -20.37 -46.94 -7.20
CA ILE A 647 -18.95 -47.09 -6.88
C ILE A 647 -18.10 -46.48 -8.00
N MET A 648 -17.27 -45.50 -7.62
CA MET A 648 -16.45 -44.71 -8.53
C MET A 648 -14.96 -45.03 -8.35
N ALA A 649 -14.26 -45.30 -9.45
CA ALA A 649 -12.83 -45.59 -9.50
C ALA A 649 -12.21 -45.02 -10.79
N ASP A 650 -11.00 -44.45 -10.68
CA ASP A 650 -10.25 -43.84 -11.80
C ASP A 650 -11.07 -42.84 -12.65
N GLY A 651 -11.98 -42.08 -12.03
CA GLY A 651 -12.81 -41.08 -12.71
C GLY A 651 -14.11 -41.61 -13.34
N VAL A 652 -14.43 -42.90 -13.20
CA VAL A 652 -15.59 -43.57 -13.81
C VAL A 652 -16.44 -44.27 -12.75
N VAL A 653 -17.77 -44.23 -12.88
CA VAL A 653 -18.67 -45.10 -12.11
C VAL A 653 -18.62 -46.51 -12.71
N ARG A 654 -18.19 -47.51 -11.92
CA ARG A 654 -17.98 -48.89 -12.38
C ARG A 654 -19.24 -49.76 -12.26
N CYS A 655 -20.02 -49.54 -11.21
CA CYS A 655 -21.27 -50.25 -10.94
C CYS A 655 -22.21 -49.35 -10.13
N CYS A 656 -23.53 -49.59 -10.26
CA CYS A 656 -24.55 -48.81 -9.53
C CYS A 656 -25.81 -49.63 -9.23
N GLY A 657 -26.20 -49.72 -7.96
CA GLY A 657 -27.42 -50.40 -7.53
C GLY A 657 -27.61 -50.39 -6.01
N SER A 658 -28.67 -51.03 -5.54
CA SER A 658 -28.92 -51.28 -4.12
C SER A 658 -27.76 -52.06 -3.47
N SER A 659 -27.58 -51.91 -2.15
CA SER A 659 -26.55 -52.66 -1.41
C SER A 659 -26.68 -54.18 -1.61
N LEU A 660 -27.92 -54.69 -1.62
CA LEU A 660 -28.21 -56.11 -1.86
C LEU A 660 -27.81 -56.56 -3.27
N PHE A 661 -28.09 -55.75 -4.30
CA PHE A 661 -27.65 -56.03 -5.68
C PHE A 661 -26.13 -56.09 -5.78
N LEU A 662 -25.41 -55.10 -5.23
CA LEU A 662 -23.95 -55.05 -5.31
C LEU A 662 -23.28 -56.18 -4.51
N LYS A 663 -23.80 -56.52 -3.31
CA LYS A 663 -23.35 -57.67 -2.54
C LYS A 663 -23.58 -58.98 -3.30
N LYS A 664 -24.73 -59.18 -3.95
CA LYS A 664 -24.98 -60.37 -4.79
C LYS A 664 -24.07 -60.42 -6.02
N LEU A 665 -23.80 -59.28 -6.66
CA LEU A 665 -22.97 -59.19 -7.85
C LEU A 665 -21.49 -59.54 -7.61
N TYR A 666 -20.88 -59.02 -6.54
CA TYR A 666 -19.47 -59.24 -6.22
C TYR A 666 -19.25 -60.45 -5.28
N GLY A 667 -20.14 -61.44 -5.37
CA GLY A 667 -20.11 -62.68 -4.62
C GLY A 667 -20.74 -62.54 -3.23
N ALA A 668 -22.06 -62.72 -3.14
CA ALA A 668 -22.76 -62.83 -1.88
C ALA A 668 -22.52 -64.21 -1.28
N GLY A 669 -21.78 -64.22 -0.18
CA GLY A 669 -21.72 -65.35 0.73
C GLY A 669 -21.78 -64.89 2.17
N TYR A 670 -21.62 -65.88 3.04
CA TYR A 670 -21.33 -65.68 4.43
C TYR A 670 -19.96 -66.29 4.71
N HIS A 671 -19.13 -65.53 5.42
CA HIS A 671 -17.81 -65.98 5.85
C HIS A 671 -17.96 -66.77 7.13
N LEU A 672 -17.77 -68.08 7.04
CA LEU A 672 -17.61 -68.94 8.19
C LEU A 672 -16.15 -68.82 8.65
N VAL A 673 -15.92 -67.99 9.66
CA VAL A 673 -14.61 -67.81 10.29
C VAL A 673 -14.48 -68.81 11.42
N ILE A 674 -13.45 -69.65 11.35
CA ILE A 674 -13.20 -70.76 12.27
C ILE A 674 -11.85 -70.54 12.96
N VAL A 675 -11.85 -70.54 14.30
CA VAL A 675 -10.64 -70.50 15.11
C VAL A 675 -10.14 -71.92 15.31
N LYS A 676 -8.97 -72.22 14.76
CA LYS A 676 -8.27 -73.50 14.80
C LYS A 676 -7.46 -73.64 16.09
N LEU A 677 -7.67 -74.74 16.81
CA LEU A 677 -6.75 -75.21 17.84
C LEU A 677 -5.50 -75.84 17.21
N PRO A 678 -4.38 -76.02 17.95
CA PRO A 678 -3.13 -76.57 17.40
C PRO A 678 -3.22 -78.01 16.85
N ASN A 679 -4.34 -78.70 17.08
CA ASN A 679 -4.63 -80.05 16.60
C ASN A 679 -5.72 -80.10 15.50
N CYS A 680 -6.05 -78.97 14.87
CA CYS A 680 -7.07 -78.89 13.83
C CYS A 680 -6.54 -79.44 12.49
N ASP A 681 -7.26 -80.41 11.90
CA ASP A 681 -7.06 -80.80 10.51
C ASP A 681 -8.04 -80.08 9.59
N VAL A 682 -7.50 -79.14 8.80
CA VAL A 682 -8.26 -78.33 7.84
C VAL A 682 -8.82 -79.18 6.70
N VAL A 683 -8.20 -80.32 6.36
CA VAL A 683 -8.69 -81.20 5.28
C VAL A 683 -9.97 -81.91 5.72
N SER A 684 -9.95 -82.61 6.86
CA SER A 684 -11.15 -83.22 7.44
C SER A 684 -12.25 -82.20 7.73
N LEU A 685 -11.90 -81.01 8.22
CA LEU A 685 -12.85 -79.92 8.47
C LEU A 685 -13.52 -79.43 7.18
N MET A 686 -12.76 -79.26 6.09
CA MET A 686 -13.32 -78.88 4.79
C MET A 686 -14.14 -80.00 4.13
N GLU A 687 -13.84 -81.27 4.39
CA GLU A 687 -14.67 -82.40 3.93
C GLU A 687 -16.06 -82.39 4.63
N VAL A 688 -16.10 -82.11 5.93
CA VAL A 688 -17.37 -81.89 6.66
C VAL A 688 -18.13 -80.68 6.09
N ILE A 689 -17.48 -79.54 5.87
CA ILE A 689 -18.13 -78.36 5.29
C ILE A 689 -18.68 -78.66 3.88
N LYS A 690 -17.90 -79.32 3.01
CA LYS A 690 -18.31 -79.68 1.65
C LYS A 690 -19.37 -80.78 1.58
N THR A 691 -19.55 -81.56 2.66
CA THR A 691 -20.68 -82.50 2.79
C THR A 691 -22.02 -81.78 2.84
N HIS A 692 -22.09 -80.62 3.49
CA HIS A 692 -23.29 -79.78 3.51
C HIS A 692 -23.36 -78.84 2.29
N ILE A 693 -22.25 -78.17 1.98
CA ILE A 693 -22.17 -77.08 1.00
C ILE A 693 -21.01 -77.36 0.03
N GLN A 694 -21.29 -78.09 -1.05
CA GLN A 694 -20.28 -78.54 -2.03
C GLN A 694 -19.52 -77.39 -2.72
N SER A 695 -20.13 -76.21 -2.72
CA SER A 695 -19.66 -74.94 -3.29
C SER A 695 -18.82 -74.08 -2.33
N ALA A 696 -18.59 -74.53 -1.09
CA ALA A 696 -17.83 -73.79 -0.09
C ALA A 696 -16.33 -73.96 -0.26
N ASP A 697 -15.60 -72.88 -0.55
CA ASP A 697 -14.14 -72.88 -0.69
C ASP A 697 -13.45 -72.02 0.37
N VAL A 698 -12.20 -72.37 0.69
CA VAL A 698 -11.34 -71.60 1.60
C VAL A 698 -10.97 -70.28 0.94
N GLU A 699 -11.32 -69.18 1.59
CA GLU A 699 -10.95 -67.83 1.15
C GLU A 699 -9.60 -67.40 1.73
N LEU A 700 -9.35 -67.74 3.01
CA LEU A 700 -8.16 -67.34 3.74
C LEU A 700 -7.79 -68.36 4.82
N GLU A 701 -6.51 -68.68 4.96
CA GLU A 701 -6.00 -69.42 6.12
C GLU A 701 -4.75 -68.70 6.66
N VAL A 702 -4.82 -68.21 7.90
CA VAL A 702 -3.74 -67.43 8.52
C VAL A 702 -3.58 -67.85 9.99
N GLY A 703 -2.48 -68.54 10.29
CA GLY A 703 -2.16 -68.96 11.66
C GLY A 703 -3.27 -69.80 12.29
N ALA A 704 -3.94 -69.24 13.30
CA ALA A 704 -5.04 -69.86 14.03
C ALA A 704 -6.44 -69.61 13.43
N GLU A 705 -6.56 -68.89 12.31
CA GLU A 705 -7.87 -68.57 11.69
C GLU A 705 -8.00 -69.18 10.28
N LEU A 706 -9.23 -69.56 9.95
CA LEU A 706 -9.65 -70.10 8.65
C LEU A 706 -10.97 -69.41 8.24
N SER A 707 -11.00 -68.75 7.08
CA SER A 707 -12.22 -68.18 6.47
C SER A 707 -12.69 -69.06 5.32
N VAL A 708 -13.96 -69.47 5.36
CA VAL A 708 -14.61 -70.27 4.30
C VAL A 708 -15.83 -69.53 3.78
N LEU A 709 -15.90 -69.35 2.46
CA LEU A 709 -16.98 -68.60 1.80
C LEU A 709 -18.18 -69.53 1.53
N LEU A 710 -19.31 -69.28 2.17
CA LEU A 710 -20.56 -70.06 2.00
C LEU A 710 -21.57 -69.27 1.14
N PRO A 711 -21.97 -69.71 -0.06
CA PRO A 711 -22.86 -68.93 -0.93
C PRO A 711 -24.27 -68.73 -0.34
N THR A 712 -24.79 -67.50 -0.45
CA THR A 712 -26.10 -67.12 0.14
C THR A 712 -27.28 -67.93 -0.40
N ASP A 713 -27.21 -68.38 -1.66
CA ASP A 713 -28.28 -69.17 -2.29
C ASP A 713 -28.40 -70.60 -1.69
N GLU A 714 -27.43 -71.05 -0.88
CA GLU A 714 -27.48 -72.31 -0.11
C GLU A 714 -27.73 -72.12 1.40
N SER A 715 -28.09 -70.90 1.83
CA SER A 715 -28.28 -70.52 3.26
C SER A 715 -29.23 -71.42 4.05
N ALA A 716 -30.21 -72.06 3.41
CA ALA A 716 -31.11 -73.03 4.06
C ALA A 716 -30.39 -74.30 4.60
N LYS A 717 -29.16 -74.58 4.16
CA LYS A 717 -28.35 -75.71 4.64
C LYS A 717 -27.49 -75.39 5.86
N PHE A 718 -27.37 -74.12 6.21
CA PHE A 718 -26.42 -73.64 7.22
C PHE A 718 -26.73 -74.17 8.63
N GLU A 719 -28.01 -74.33 8.96
CA GLU A 719 -28.46 -74.89 10.26
C GLU A 719 -27.86 -76.28 10.52
N GLY A 720 -27.89 -77.16 9.51
CA GLY A 720 -27.28 -78.49 9.60
C GLY A 720 -25.77 -78.45 9.72
N LEU A 721 -25.10 -77.54 8.99
CA LEU A 721 -23.64 -77.37 9.08
C LEU A 721 -23.21 -76.85 10.46
N PHE A 722 -23.94 -75.88 11.04
CA PHE A 722 -23.59 -75.35 12.35
C PHE A 722 -23.89 -76.33 13.48
N ALA A 723 -24.95 -77.12 13.39
CA ALA A 723 -25.21 -78.21 14.34
C ALA A 723 -24.08 -79.27 14.33
N GLU A 724 -23.61 -79.66 13.13
CA GLU A 724 -22.50 -80.60 12.98
C GLU A 724 -21.18 -80.02 13.51
N LEU A 725 -20.89 -78.74 13.23
CA LEU A 725 -19.71 -78.04 13.76
C LEU A 725 -19.77 -77.81 15.27
N GLU A 726 -20.95 -77.58 15.86
CA GLU A 726 -21.11 -77.45 17.31
C GLU A 726 -20.99 -78.81 18.02
N GLN A 727 -21.50 -79.89 17.42
CA GLN A 727 -21.46 -81.24 18.01
C GLN A 727 -20.11 -81.96 17.81
N ASN A 728 -19.45 -81.79 16.66
CA ASN A 728 -18.24 -82.52 16.29
C ASN A 728 -16.99 -81.64 16.07
N GLY A 729 -17.13 -80.31 15.94
CA GLY A 729 -16.02 -79.37 15.80
C GLY A 729 -14.89 -79.51 16.84
N PRO A 730 -15.16 -79.71 18.14
CA PRO A 730 -14.10 -79.93 19.14
C PRO A 730 -13.22 -81.16 18.88
N LYS A 731 -13.73 -82.18 18.16
CA LYS A 731 -12.95 -83.36 17.72
C LYS A 731 -12.09 -83.04 16.50
N LEU A 732 -12.55 -82.13 15.65
CA LEU A 732 -11.86 -81.59 14.47
C LEU A 732 -10.86 -80.47 14.82
N GLY A 733 -10.67 -80.15 16.10
CA GLY A 733 -9.81 -79.06 16.57
C GLY A 733 -10.38 -77.66 16.35
N VAL A 734 -11.69 -77.50 16.19
CA VAL A 734 -12.34 -76.18 16.18
C VAL A 734 -12.46 -75.67 17.62
N GLY A 735 -11.88 -74.50 17.90
CA GLY A 735 -11.99 -73.81 19.19
C GLY A 735 -13.23 -72.91 19.27
N SER A 736 -13.58 -72.26 18.16
CA SER A 736 -14.85 -71.56 17.96
C SER A 736 -15.11 -71.33 16.47
N PHE A 737 -16.36 -71.03 16.10
CA PHE A 737 -16.70 -70.55 14.77
C PHE A 737 -17.70 -69.39 14.85
N GLY A 738 -17.74 -68.56 13.81
CA GLY A 738 -18.64 -67.43 13.70
C GLY A 738 -18.99 -67.13 12.24
N LEU A 739 -20.17 -66.59 12.01
CA LEU A 739 -20.68 -66.28 10.67
C LEU A 739 -20.76 -64.77 10.46
N SER A 740 -20.01 -64.25 9.49
CA SER A 740 -20.16 -62.88 8.97
C SER A 740 -20.87 -62.90 7.61
N ALA A 741 -21.45 -61.78 7.18
CA ALA A 741 -22.04 -61.64 5.84
C ALA A 741 -21.20 -60.66 5.01
N THR A 742 -21.11 -60.88 3.69
CA THR A 742 -20.32 -60.02 2.77
C THR A 742 -20.59 -58.53 2.99
N THR A 743 -19.56 -57.81 3.44
CA THR A 743 -19.62 -56.37 3.73
C THR A 743 -19.54 -55.53 2.46
N MET A 744 -19.99 -54.27 2.55
CA MET A 744 -19.75 -53.28 1.49
C MET A 744 -18.26 -52.90 1.35
N GLU A 745 -17.43 -53.27 2.34
CA GLU A 745 -15.96 -53.10 2.33
C GLU A 745 -15.30 -54.14 1.41
N GLU A 746 -15.71 -55.41 1.50
CA GLU A 746 -15.27 -56.47 0.57
C GLU A 746 -15.74 -56.22 -0.87
N VAL A 747 -16.99 -55.77 -1.05
CA VAL A 747 -17.50 -55.38 -2.38
C VAL A 747 -16.62 -54.28 -2.97
N PHE A 748 -16.24 -53.29 -2.15
CA PHE A 748 -15.34 -52.23 -2.58
C PHE A 748 -13.91 -52.72 -2.89
N LEU A 749 -13.37 -53.65 -2.09
CA LEU A 749 -12.07 -54.27 -2.34
C LEU A 749 -12.07 -55.11 -3.62
N LYS A 750 -13.09 -55.93 -3.87
CA LYS A 750 -13.21 -56.75 -5.09
C LYS A 750 -13.31 -55.89 -6.36
N VAL A 751 -14.07 -54.78 -6.31
CA VAL A 751 -14.07 -53.74 -7.38
C VAL A 751 -12.69 -53.09 -7.53
N GLY A 752 -11.92 -52.99 -6.46
CA GLY A 752 -10.53 -52.52 -6.42
C GLY A 752 -9.49 -53.54 -6.95
N ASP A 753 -9.77 -54.84 -6.90
CA ASP A 753 -8.86 -55.92 -7.30
C ASP A 753 -9.04 -56.38 -8.75
N ASP A 754 -10.24 -56.23 -9.33
CA ASP A 754 -10.41 -56.38 -10.79
C ASP A 754 -9.52 -55.40 -11.57
N ARG A 755 -9.13 -54.27 -10.96
CA ARG A 755 -8.09 -53.34 -11.42
C ARG A 755 -6.75 -54.03 -11.68
N ALA A 756 -6.36 -55.00 -10.85
CA ALA A 756 -5.10 -55.74 -11.01
C ALA A 756 -5.18 -56.71 -12.19
N LYS A 757 -6.33 -57.37 -12.39
CA LYS A 757 -6.55 -58.31 -13.50
C LYS A 757 -6.64 -57.60 -14.85
N VAL A 758 -7.48 -56.55 -14.95
CA VAL A 758 -7.71 -55.82 -16.21
C VAL A 758 -6.44 -55.09 -16.72
N ASN A 759 -5.55 -54.65 -15.82
CA ASN A 759 -4.27 -54.05 -16.18
C ASN A 759 -3.19 -55.07 -16.58
N VAL A 760 -3.35 -56.36 -16.24
CA VAL A 760 -2.46 -57.44 -16.70
C VAL A 760 -2.88 -57.91 -18.11
N GLU A 761 -4.17 -57.96 -18.41
CA GLU A 761 -4.67 -58.30 -19.76
C GLU A 761 -4.43 -57.19 -20.79
N ASN A 762 -4.62 -55.92 -20.41
CA ASN A 762 -4.36 -54.76 -21.28
C ASN A 762 -2.90 -54.29 -21.16
N GLY A 763 -1.95 -55.10 -21.63
CA GLY A 763 -0.51 -54.92 -21.43
C GLY A 763 0.10 -53.61 -21.95
N LYS A 764 0.00 -52.53 -21.18
CA LYS A 764 0.73 -51.26 -21.33
C LYS A 764 1.19 -50.72 -19.97
N ASP A 765 2.32 -50.03 -19.98
CA ASP A 765 2.90 -49.24 -18.89
C ASP A 765 3.31 -49.97 -17.60
N ALA A 766 3.89 -51.17 -17.74
CA ALA A 766 4.67 -51.85 -16.70
C ALA A 766 6.02 -51.14 -16.40
N ARG A 767 5.99 -49.88 -15.93
CA ARG A 767 7.20 -49.11 -15.54
C ARG A 767 7.14 -48.32 -14.21
N ASP A 768 5.96 -47.97 -13.70
CA ASP A 768 5.80 -47.14 -12.49
C ASP A 768 5.06 -47.88 -11.34
N VAL A 769 5.41 -49.15 -11.10
CA VAL A 769 5.04 -49.87 -9.86
C VAL A 769 6.32 -50.34 -9.16
N HIS A 770 6.79 -49.56 -8.19
CA HIS A 770 7.94 -49.93 -7.37
C HIS A 770 7.49 -50.94 -6.31
N GLN A 771 7.58 -52.22 -6.66
CA GLN A 771 7.13 -53.34 -5.84
C GLN A 771 8.04 -53.51 -4.61
N VAL A 772 7.65 -52.96 -3.46
CA VAL A 772 8.25 -53.31 -2.16
C VAL A 772 7.80 -54.73 -1.81
N ARG A 773 8.51 -55.71 -2.36
CA ARG A 773 8.38 -57.13 -2.02
C ARG A 773 9.07 -57.33 -0.67
N LEU A 774 8.29 -57.52 0.38
CA LEU A 774 8.82 -58.02 1.65
C LEU A 774 9.19 -59.49 1.45
N GLU A 775 10.48 -59.76 1.28
CA GLU A 775 11.03 -61.10 1.30
C GLU A 775 11.13 -61.55 2.76
N ILE A 776 10.16 -62.36 3.18
CA ILE A 776 10.23 -63.14 4.42
C ILE A 776 10.95 -64.43 4.06
N ASP A 777 12.18 -64.60 4.54
CA ASP A 777 13.02 -65.77 4.26
C ASP A 777 12.72 -66.88 5.28
N ASP A 778 11.79 -67.77 4.93
CA ASP A 778 11.31 -68.89 5.77
C ASP A 778 12.39 -69.97 5.96
N ARG A 779 13.38 -69.71 6.83
CA ARG A 779 14.44 -70.69 7.14
C ARG A 779 15.17 -70.59 8.48
N SER A 780 14.44 -70.45 9.60
CA SER A 780 14.98 -70.88 10.91
C SER A 780 13.95 -71.52 11.85
N THR A 781 14.34 -72.67 12.41
CA THR A 781 13.54 -73.57 13.24
C THR A 781 12.98 -72.89 14.50
N PHE A 782 11.66 -72.80 14.65
CA PHE A 782 11.02 -72.34 15.88
C PHE A 782 10.74 -73.51 16.84
N THR A 783 11.45 -73.55 17.97
CA THR A 783 11.12 -74.43 19.11
C THR A 783 10.27 -73.68 20.13
N PRO A 784 9.16 -74.25 20.65
CA PRO A 784 8.22 -73.52 21.50
C PRO A 784 8.69 -73.42 22.96
N HIS A 785 9.29 -72.28 23.31
CA HIS A 785 9.37 -71.81 24.70
C HIS A 785 8.90 -70.36 24.80
N MET A 786 7.59 -70.18 24.97
CA MET A 786 6.98 -68.91 25.39
C MET A 786 6.45 -69.03 26.82
N ALA A 787 7.35 -68.83 27.77
CA ALA A 787 7.08 -68.34 29.11
C ALA A 787 8.21 -67.36 29.45
N ASP A 788 7.89 -66.27 30.14
CA ASP A 788 8.83 -65.25 30.65
C ASP A 788 9.77 -64.60 29.63
N ALA A 789 9.19 -63.79 28.73
CA ALA A 789 9.93 -62.76 28.00
C ALA A 789 9.15 -61.44 27.95
N ASN A 790 9.48 -60.50 28.85
CA ASN A 790 9.13 -59.09 28.67
C ASN A 790 10.00 -58.52 27.53
N VAL A 791 9.50 -58.63 26.29
CA VAL A 791 10.17 -58.04 25.13
C VAL A 791 9.82 -56.54 25.07
N ASP A 792 10.50 -55.75 25.89
CA ASP A 792 10.60 -54.30 25.70
C ASP A 792 11.35 -54.05 24.38
N ILE A 793 10.60 -53.75 23.31
CA ILE A 793 11.17 -53.37 22.01
C ILE A 793 11.69 -51.93 22.12
N ASP A 794 12.85 -51.74 22.75
CA ASP A 794 13.47 -50.42 22.85
C ASP A 794 14.13 -50.03 21.52
N PHE A 795 13.38 -49.29 20.71
CA PHE A 795 13.79 -48.71 19.42
C PHE A 795 15.02 -47.76 19.47
N ASN A 796 15.74 -47.67 20.60
CA ASN A 796 16.87 -46.75 20.80
C ASN A 796 18.25 -47.41 20.85
N GLU A 797 18.37 -48.75 20.85
CA GLU A 797 19.69 -49.40 20.88
C GLU A 797 20.59 -48.93 19.71
N GLY A 798 21.85 -48.62 20.02
CA GLY A 798 22.84 -48.07 19.08
C GLY A 798 22.83 -46.54 18.92
N PHE A 799 21.74 -45.82 19.25
CA PHE A 799 21.67 -44.36 19.05
C PHE A 799 22.17 -43.54 20.25
N GLY A 800 23.48 -43.38 20.33
CA GLY A 800 24.14 -42.46 21.27
C GLY A 800 23.69 -41.00 21.10
N LYS A 801 22.76 -40.56 21.94
CA LYS A 801 22.24 -39.18 21.93
C LYS A 801 23.29 -38.23 22.50
N ASN A 802 23.65 -37.20 21.72
CA ASN A 802 24.46 -36.08 22.20
C ASN A 802 23.88 -35.49 23.50
N THR A 803 24.72 -34.93 24.36
CA THR A 803 24.31 -34.25 25.61
C THR A 803 24.93 -32.86 25.74
N GLY A 804 24.42 -32.06 26.67
CA GLY A 804 24.98 -30.74 27.03
C GLY A 804 25.11 -29.77 25.85
N ILE A 805 26.31 -29.21 25.68
CA ILE A 805 26.58 -28.14 24.71
C ILE A 805 26.49 -28.65 23.26
N MET A 806 26.88 -29.90 22.97
CA MET A 806 26.79 -30.44 21.60
C MET A 806 25.35 -30.45 21.08
N VAL A 807 24.37 -30.76 21.94
CA VAL A 807 22.93 -30.66 21.59
C VAL A 807 22.54 -29.22 21.31
N ALA A 808 22.98 -28.26 22.15
CA ALA A 808 22.66 -26.85 21.96
C ALA A 808 23.22 -26.32 20.63
N THR A 809 24.44 -26.72 20.24
CA THR A 809 25.05 -26.35 18.95
C THR A 809 24.37 -27.05 17.77
N GLN A 810 24.01 -28.33 17.91
CA GLN A 810 23.26 -29.07 16.89
C GLN A 810 21.85 -28.50 16.67
N GLN A 811 21.14 -28.13 17.74
CA GLN A 811 19.86 -27.43 17.68
C GLN A 811 20.01 -26.04 17.04
N PHE A 812 21.02 -25.27 17.44
CA PHE A 812 21.31 -23.94 16.88
C PHE A 812 21.54 -24.02 15.36
N TYR A 813 22.40 -24.95 14.92
CA TYR A 813 22.68 -25.18 13.50
C TYR A 813 21.44 -25.65 12.73
N GLY A 814 20.68 -26.61 13.28
CA GLY A 814 19.44 -27.09 12.65
C GLY A 814 18.38 -25.98 12.48
N LEU A 815 18.28 -25.06 13.44
CA LEU A 815 17.42 -23.87 13.35
C LEU A 815 17.91 -22.87 12.29
N LEU A 816 19.22 -22.63 12.21
CA LEU A 816 19.81 -21.79 11.16
C LEU A 816 19.53 -22.38 9.76
N VAL A 817 19.83 -23.67 9.55
CA VAL A 817 19.57 -24.36 8.28
C VAL A 817 18.09 -24.32 7.92
N LYS A 818 17.19 -24.59 8.87
CA LYS A 818 15.73 -24.46 8.67
C LYS A 818 15.33 -23.05 8.21
N LYS A 819 15.86 -22.00 8.85
CA LYS A 819 15.53 -20.61 8.50
C LYS A 819 16.12 -20.20 7.16
N ALA A 820 17.35 -20.61 6.86
CA ALA A 820 18.00 -20.42 5.57
C ALA A 820 17.22 -21.09 4.42
N VAL A 821 16.79 -22.35 4.60
CA VAL A 821 15.97 -23.08 3.62
C VAL A 821 14.60 -22.41 3.44
N HIS A 822 13.99 -21.85 4.49
CA HIS A 822 12.78 -21.02 4.34
C HIS A 822 13.07 -19.76 3.51
N THR A 823 14.06 -18.95 3.90
CA THR A 823 14.47 -17.72 3.19
C THR A 823 14.71 -18.00 1.70
N TRP A 824 15.51 -19.02 1.37
CA TRP A 824 15.85 -19.40 0.00
C TRP A 824 14.65 -19.86 -0.84
N ARG A 825 13.67 -20.53 -0.22
CA ARG A 825 12.41 -20.92 -0.87
C ARG A 825 11.46 -19.74 -1.04
N SER A 826 11.47 -18.74 -0.15
CA SER A 826 10.66 -17.52 -0.23
C SER A 826 11.24 -16.43 -1.17
N ARG A 827 11.67 -16.81 -2.37
CA ARG A 827 12.42 -15.94 -3.32
C ARG A 827 11.78 -14.56 -3.54
N ILE A 828 10.47 -14.49 -3.76
CA ILE A 828 9.75 -13.22 -3.99
C ILE A 828 9.87 -12.28 -2.77
N THR A 829 9.77 -12.83 -1.55
CA THR A 829 9.90 -12.05 -0.31
C THR A 829 11.31 -11.49 -0.17
N VAL A 830 12.35 -12.30 -0.43
CA VAL A 830 13.76 -11.88 -0.38
C VAL A 830 14.06 -10.79 -1.41
N ILE A 831 13.55 -10.94 -2.64
CA ILE A 831 13.70 -9.93 -3.70
C ILE A 831 13.06 -8.60 -3.27
N ILE A 832 11.86 -8.62 -2.68
CA ILE A 832 11.19 -7.41 -2.18
C ILE A 832 11.96 -6.79 -0.99
N GLN A 833 12.43 -7.61 -0.04
CA GLN A 833 13.23 -7.18 1.11
C GLN A 833 14.53 -6.49 0.69
N LEU A 834 15.18 -6.96 -0.38
CA LEU A 834 16.43 -6.42 -0.88
C LEU A 834 16.23 -5.18 -1.77
N ILE A 835 15.27 -5.22 -2.70
CA ILE A 835 15.09 -4.16 -3.71
C ILE A 835 14.42 -2.91 -3.13
N VAL A 836 13.38 -3.04 -2.30
CA VAL A 836 12.59 -1.88 -1.85
C VAL A 836 13.41 -0.85 -1.06
N PRO A 837 14.25 -1.22 -0.07
CA PRO A 837 15.06 -0.24 0.66
C PRO A 837 16.11 0.44 -0.23
N VAL A 838 16.70 -0.32 -1.16
CA VAL A 838 17.73 0.17 -2.08
C VAL A 838 17.14 1.18 -3.07
N LEU A 839 16.01 0.86 -3.73
CA LEU A 839 15.36 1.79 -4.67
C LEU A 839 14.89 3.08 -4.00
N LEU A 840 14.35 3.00 -2.76
CA LEU A 840 13.95 4.19 -2.01
C LEU A 840 15.15 5.02 -1.57
N THR A 841 16.27 4.39 -1.22
CA THR A 841 17.51 5.11 -0.92
C THR A 841 18.07 5.81 -2.17
N ILE A 842 18.13 5.11 -3.31
CA ILE A 842 18.53 5.69 -4.60
C ILE A 842 17.64 6.88 -4.98
N PHE A 843 16.32 6.80 -4.77
CA PHE A 843 15.42 7.93 -4.99
C PHE A 843 15.73 9.13 -4.07
N GLY A 844 16.08 8.88 -2.81
CA GLY A 844 16.54 9.93 -1.88
C GLY A 844 17.87 10.57 -2.29
N LEU A 845 18.83 9.77 -2.77
CA LEU A 845 20.14 10.24 -3.26
C LEU A 845 19.98 11.07 -4.55
N LEU A 846 19.15 10.61 -5.51
CA LEU A 846 18.79 11.35 -6.71
C LEU A 846 18.06 12.67 -6.39
N ALA A 847 17.21 12.67 -5.36
CA ALA A 847 16.55 13.88 -4.89
C ALA A 847 17.55 14.91 -4.31
N ASP A 848 18.52 14.47 -3.51
CA ASP A 848 19.60 15.36 -3.06
C ASP A 848 20.40 15.90 -4.26
N GLN A 849 20.83 15.02 -5.17
CA GLN A 849 21.62 15.41 -6.34
C GLN A 849 20.88 16.44 -7.22
N ALA A 850 19.57 16.27 -7.43
CA ALA A 850 18.75 17.24 -8.15
C ALA A 850 18.67 18.60 -7.44
N ILE A 851 18.53 18.63 -6.11
CA ILE A 851 18.54 19.86 -5.29
C ILE A 851 19.96 20.45 -5.20
N SER A 852 21.00 19.63 -5.34
CA SER A 852 22.41 20.04 -5.38
C SER A 852 22.78 20.70 -6.70
N ASN A 853 22.41 20.13 -7.85
CA ASN A 853 22.66 20.73 -9.16
C ASN A 853 21.97 22.11 -9.29
N LEU A 854 20.75 22.25 -8.74
CA LEU A 854 20.00 23.51 -8.67
C LEU A 854 20.66 24.61 -7.78
N ALA A 855 21.82 24.34 -7.18
CA ALA A 855 22.50 25.22 -6.22
C ALA A 855 24.03 25.27 -6.42
N TYR A 856 24.51 24.95 -7.64
CA TYR A 856 25.93 24.99 -8.02
C TYR A 856 26.26 25.89 -9.23
N HIS A 857 25.26 26.41 -9.95
CA HIS A 857 25.50 27.34 -11.05
C HIS A 857 25.87 28.73 -10.53
N THR A 858 26.74 29.42 -11.28
CA THR A 858 27.04 30.84 -11.08
C THR A 858 25.95 31.68 -11.73
N ASP A 859 25.28 32.54 -10.96
CA ASP A 859 24.37 33.61 -11.40
C ASP A 859 24.79 34.19 -12.78
N PRO A 860 24.05 33.91 -13.87
CA PRO A 860 24.41 34.35 -15.21
C PRO A 860 24.19 35.87 -15.40
N PRO A 861 24.84 36.50 -16.40
CA PRO A 861 24.65 37.93 -16.67
C PRO A 861 23.19 38.27 -17.04
N LEU A 862 22.56 39.10 -16.22
CA LEU A 862 21.20 39.62 -16.44
C LEU A 862 21.26 41.04 -16.99
N ALA A 863 20.94 41.21 -18.27
CA ALA A 863 20.72 42.53 -18.85
C ALA A 863 19.46 43.19 -18.26
N LEU A 864 19.58 44.40 -17.69
CA LEU A 864 18.51 45.10 -16.97
C LEU A 864 17.49 45.74 -17.92
N ASN A 865 16.71 44.90 -18.61
CA ASN A 865 15.72 45.31 -19.59
C ASN A 865 14.40 44.54 -19.44
N LEU A 866 13.42 44.90 -20.27
CA LEU A 866 12.05 44.39 -20.20
C LEU A 866 11.79 43.15 -21.07
N LYS A 867 12.82 42.54 -21.68
CA LYS A 867 12.66 41.28 -22.46
C LYS A 867 12.02 40.14 -21.65
N PRO A 868 12.24 39.98 -20.32
CA PRO A 868 11.51 39.01 -19.50
C PRO A 868 10.00 39.31 -19.32
N TYR A 869 9.56 40.52 -19.66
CA TYR A 869 8.21 41.03 -19.41
C TYR A 869 7.55 41.54 -20.71
N PRO A 870 7.32 40.69 -21.73
CA PRO A 870 6.88 41.10 -23.06
C PRO A 870 5.50 41.78 -23.10
N ASN A 871 4.70 41.66 -22.04
CA ASN A 871 3.40 42.33 -21.88
C ASN A 871 3.45 43.47 -20.84
N SER A 872 4.62 44.08 -20.62
CA SER A 872 4.77 45.16 -19.63
C SER A 872 3.90 46.38 -19.97
N VAL A 873 3.22 46.89 -18.95
CA VAL A 873 2.40 48.11 -18.99
C VAL A 873 3.05 49.13 -18.06
N THR A 874 3.29 50.33 -18.56
CA THR A 874 4.02 51.37 -17.83
C THR A 874 3.16 52.60 -17.61
N THR A 875 3.04 52.98 -16.33
CA THR A 875 2.25 54.13 -15.88
C THR A 875 3.10 55.39 -15.91
N ILE A 876 2.58 56.43 -16.56
CA ILE A 876 3.23 57.75 -16.68
C ILE A 876 2.37 58.81 -15.99
N THR A 877 2.99 59.72 -15.23
CA THR A 877 2.29 60.86 -14.57
C THR A 877 3.14 62.13 -14.54
N PRO A 878 2.60 63.31 -14.90
CA PRO A 878 3.30 64.59 -14.80
C PRO A 878 3.16 65.25 -13.41
N GLY A 879 2.68 64.50 -12.41
CA GLY A 879 2.52 64.95 -11.03
C GLY A 879 1.17 65.62 -10.74
N PRO A 880 0.94 66.04 -9.48
CA PRO A 880 -0.32 66.67 -9.06
C PRO A 880 -0.46 68.13 -9.52
N ASN A 881 0.66 68.83 -9.71
CA ASN A 881 0.76 70.20 -10.17
C ASN A 881 1.75 70.25 -11.35
N PRO A 882 1.35 69.80 -12.55
CA PRO A 882 2.26 69.69 -13.69
C PRO A 882 2.79 71.06 -14.13
N ARG A 883 4.10 71.10 -14.42
CA ARG A 883 4.77 72.22 -15.12
C ARG A 883 5.00 71.83 -16.58
N ASN A 884 5.16 72.82 -17.47
CA ASN A 884 5.37 72.58 -18.90
C ASN A 884 6.58 71.66 -19.20
N ASP A 885 7.63 71.69 -18.38
CA ASP A 885 8.79 70.81 -18.49
C ASP A 885 8.49 69.37 -18.00
N ALA A 886 7.64 69.19 -16.99
CA ALA A 886 7.14 67.89 -16.55
C ALA A 886 6.21 67.23 -17.58
N GLU A 887 5.35 68.00 -18.24
CA GLU A 887 4.51 67.50 -19.34
C GLU A 887 5.35 67.12 -20.56
N ASN A 888 6.34 67.93 -20.94
CA ASN A 888 7.24 67.64 -22.06
C ASN A 888 8.07 66.35 -21.80
N LEU A 889 8.66 66.21 -20.60
CA LEU A 889 9.42 65.01 -20.21
C LEU A 889 8.54 63.75 -20.22
N THR A 890 7.31 63.82 -19.72
CA THR A 890 6.41 62.65 -19.67
C THR A 890 5.85 62.28 -21.05
N GLN A 891 5.54 63.25 -21.91
CA GLN A 891 5.18 63.00 -23.31
C GLN A 891 6.36 62.41 -24.12
N ALA A 892 7.57 62.92 -23.91
CA ALA A 892 8.77 62.37 -24.55
C ALA A 892 9.05 60.92 -24.10
N PHE A 893 8.88 60.61 -22.80
CA PHE A 893 8.99 59.23 -22.31
C PHE A 893 7.89 58.34 -22.93
N SER A 894 6.65 58.81 -22.99
CA SER A 894 5.52 58.09 -23.61
C SER A 894 5.81 57.73 -25.08
N GLN A 895 6.26 58.70 -25.87
CA GLN A 895 6.62 58.49 -27.27
C GLN A 895 7.82 57.54 -27.43
N TRP A 896 8.87 57.70 -26.61
CA TRP A 896 10.03 56.81 -26.60
C TRP A 896 9.67 55.37 -26.25
N TYR A 897 8.79 55.16 -25.27
CA TYR A 897 8.36 53.83 -24.85
C TYR A 897 7.41 53.20 -25.87
N GLY A 898 6.49 53.99 -26.44
CA GLY A 898 5.58 53.57 -27.52
C GLY A 898 6.30 53.16 -28.81
N LYS A 899 7.40 53.84 -29.18
CA LYS A 899 8.30 53.42 -30.29
C LYS A 899 8.81 51.98 -30.15
N ARG A 900 8.83 51.42 -28.94
CA ARG A 900 9.32 50.06 -28.63
C ARG A 900 8.21 48.99 -28.67
N GLY A 901 6.97 49.37 -29.04
CA GLY A 901 5.83 48.46 -29.10
C GLY A 901 5.24 48.07 -27.74
N LEU A 902 5.58 48.82 -26.68
CA LEU A 902 5.15 48.54 -25.31
C LEU A 902 3.95 49.40 -24.90
N ASN A 903 3.10 48.87 -24.01
CA ASN A 903 1.87 49.54 -23.60
C ASN A 903 2.14 50.65 -22.57
N VAL A 904 1.69 51.87 -22.87
CA VAL A 904 1.75 53.03 -21.99
C VAL A 904 0.35 53.34 -21.44
N ILE A 905 0.27 53.71 -20.16
CA ILE A 905 -0.91 54.36 -19.57
C ILE A 905 -0.48 55.74 -19.07
N GLU A 906 -0.81 56.78 -19.83
CA GLU A 906 -0.72 58.17 -19.38
C GLU A 906 -1.86 58.46 -18.39
N TYR A 907 -1.52 58.65 -17.12
CA TYR A 907 -2.46 59.08 -16.10
C TYR A 907 -2.37 60.60 -15.93
N ASN A 908 -3.07 61.34 -16.80
CA ASN A 908 -3.15 62.81 -16.72
C ASN A 908 -4.31 63.23 -15.77
N PRO A 909 -4.02 63.83 -14.59
CA PRO A 909 -5.02 64.16 -13.59
C PRO A 909 -5.82 65.42 -13.95
N LYS A 910 -6.92 65.26 -14.69
CA LYS A 910 -7.87 66.36 -14.92
C LYS A 910 -8.53 66.78 -13.60
N TRP A 911 -8.28 68.03 -13.21
CA TRP A 911 -8.91 68.73 -12.08
C TRP A 911 -10.46 68.62 -12.16
N PRO A 912 -11.21 68.49 -11.04
CA PRO A 912 -10.81 68.71 -9.65
C PRO A 912 -10.58 67.42 -8.83
N LYS A 913 -10.29 66.27 -9.45
CA LYS A 913 -10.07 65.03 -8.69
C LYS A 913 -8.78 65.10 -7.87
N MET A 914 -8.89 64.86 -6.56
CA MET A 914 -7.75 64.77 -5.64
C MET A 914 -6.83 63.60 -6.04
N PHE A 915 -5.52 63.85 -6.01
CA PHE A 915 -4.49 63.02 -6.65
C PHE A 915 -3.99 61.91 -5.71
N GLU A 916 -4.28 60.65 -6.04
CA GLU A 916 -3.80 59.47 -5.28
C GLU A 916 -3.31 58.36 -6.23
N LEU A 917 -2.07 58.49 -6.73
CA LEU A 917 -1.45 57.48 -7.62
C LEU A 917 -1.38 56.08 -6.96
N ASN A 918 -1.13 56.03 -5.65
CA ASN A 918 -1.14 54.78 -4.87
C ASN A 918 -2.51 54.08 -4.94
N LYS A 919 -3.60 54.85 -4.92
CA LYS A 919 -4.95 54.30 -5.04
C LYS A 919 -5.23 53.75 -6.43
N PHE A 920 -4.81 54.45 -7.49
CA PHE A 920 -4.92 53.91 -8.85
C PHE A 920 -4.23 52.54 -9.00
N TRP A 921 -3.04 52.35 -8.41
CA TRP A 921 -2.39 51.03 -8.42
C TRP A 921 -3.15 50.00 -7.57
N LEU A 922 -3.65 50.36 -6.38
CA LEU A 922 -4.46 49.44 -5.56
C LEU A 922 -5.74 49.01 -6.27
N ASP A 923 -6.49 49.95 -6.86
CA ASP A 923 -7.68 49.67 -7.69
C ASP A 923 -7.34 48.73 -8.86
N LYS A 924 -6.17 48.90 -9.51
CA LYS A 924 -5.70 48.01 -10.59
C LYS A 924 -5.16 46.65 -10.10
N ILE A 925 -4.66 46.56 -8.89
CA ILE A 925 -4.27 45.29 -8.24
C ILE A 925 -5.53 44.46 -7.92
N GLU A 926 -6.63 45.12 -7.52
CA GLU A 926 -7.93 44.48 -7.31
C GLU A 926 -8.58 44.06 -8.64
N GLU A 927 -8.64 44.95 -9.65
CA GLU A 927 -9.23 44.68 -10.97
C GLU A 927 -8.56 43.53 -11.73
N LEU A 928 -7.22 43.47 -11.72
CA LEU A 928 -6.45 42.51 -12.52
C LEU A 928 -6.00 41.28 -11.71
N GLY A 929 -6.03 41.37 -10.37
CA GLY A 929 -5.42 40.43 -9.45
C GLY A 929 -3.89 40.58 -9.37
N GLN A 930 -3.34 40.49 -8.16
CA GLN A 930 -1.91 40.64 -7.83
C GLN A 930 -0.96 39.97 -8.84
N ARG A 931 -1.20 38.69 -9.20
CA ARG A 931 -0.34 37.93 -10.12
C ARG A 931 -0.28 38.52 -11.54
N THR A 932 -1.37 39.13 -12.01
CA THR A 932 -1.44 39.80 -13.31
C THR A 932 -0.84 41.20 -13.25
N PHE A 933 -1.03 41.90 -12.12
CA PHE A 933 -0.40 43.19 -11.88
C PHE A 933 1.13 43.03 -11.87
N ARG A 934 1.65 42.08 -11.08
CA ARG A 934 3.07 41.70 -10.97
C ARG A 934 3.75 41.38 -12.31
N SER A 935 3.02 40.81 -13.28
CA SER A 935 3.58 40.42 -14.58
C SER A 935 3.54 41.53 -15.64
N ARG A 936 2.74 42.59 -15.42
CA ARG A 936 2.52 43.69 -16.37
C ARG A 936 3.07 45.01 -15.87
N TYR A 937 2.67 45.44 -14.68
CA TYR A 937 3.15 46.67 -14.05
C TYR A 937 4.47 46.36 -13.36
N VAL A 938 5.57 46.53 -14.09
CA VAL A 938 6.94 46.28 -13.59
C VAL A 938 7.65 47.60 -13.29
N ILE A 939 7.49 48.59 -14.17
CA ILE A 939 8.11 49.92 -14.07
C ILE A 939 7.12 51.03 -14.45
N GLY A 940 7.34 52.24 -13.92
CA GLY A 940 6.61 53.46 -14.20
C GLY A 940 7.54 54.68 -14.22
N PHE A 941 7.08 55.80 -14.77
CA PHE A 941 7.84 57.05 -14.83
C PHE A 941 6.97 58.23 -14.40
N GLY A 942 7.55 59.23 -13.75
CA GLY A 942 6.83 60.47 -13.47
C GLY A 942 7.76 61.63 -13.15
N VAL A 943 7.14 62.80 -13.00
CA VAL A 943 7.83 64.04 -12.59
C VAL A 943 6.99 64.70 -11.50
N ASP A 944 7.64 65.19 -10.45
CA ASP A 944 7.00 65.86 -9.31
C ASP A 944 7.75 67.17 -9.00
N GLY A 945 7.20 68.29 -9.46
CA GLY A 945 7.84 69.61 -9.36
C GLY A 945 9.10 69.72 -10.21
N SER A 946 10.26 69.50 -9.59
CA SER A 946 11.57 69.41 -10.25
C SER A 946 12.03 67.97 -10.48
N ASP A 947 11.53 67.03 -9.67
CA ASP A 947 12.17 65.74 -9.43
C ASP A 947 11.66 64.70 -10.42
N ILE A 948 12.53 63.85 -10.95
CA ILE A 948 12.15 62.72 -11.79
C ILE A 948 11.95 61.50 -10.90
N ILE A 949 10.80 60.81 -11.00
CA ILE A 949 10.49 59.64 -10.19
C ILE A 949 10.48 58.38 -11.06
N SER A 950 11.36 57.44 -10.76
CA SER A 950 11.37 56.09 -11.33
C SER A 950 10.56 55.15 -10.44
N TYR A 951 9.39 54.71 -10.91
CA TYR A 951 8.51 53.82 -10.15
C TYR A 951 8.81 52.36 -10.47
N PHE A 952 8.84 51.47 -9.48
CA PHE A 952 9.06 50.04 -9.70
C PHE A 952 8.13 49.17 -8.87
N ASN A 953 7.77 48.00 -9.40
CA ASN A 953 6.99 47.01 -8.66
C ASN A 953 7.90 46.23 -7.71
N GLY A 954 7.65 46.40 -6.40
CA GLY A 954 8.44 45.78 -5.33
C GLY A 954 8.24 44.28 -5.12
N GLU A 955 7.34 43.64 -5.88
CA GLU A 955 7.17 42.18 -5.90
C GLU A 955 8.04 41.47 -6.95
N THR A 956 8.47 42.16 -8.00
CA THR A 956 9.31 41.62 -9.08
C THR A 956 10.79 41.71 -8.73
N ILE A 957 11.56 40.65 -9.02
CA ILE A 957 13.01 40.64 -8.80
C ILE A 957 13.67 41.53 -9.87
N HIS A 958 14.72 42.25 -9.48
CA HIS A 958 15.47 43.21 -10.31
C HIS A 958 14.70 44.41 -10.87
N SER A 959 13.39 44.57 -10.57
CA SER A 959 12.56 45.66 -11.10
C SER A 959 13.09 47.07 -10.82
N ALA A 960 13.68 47.31 -9.64
CA ALA A 960 14.31 48.59 -9.31
C ALA A 960 15.46 48.94 -10.28
N GLY A 961 16.36 47.98 -10.54
CA GLY A 961 17.44 48.15 -11.51
C GLY A 961 16.94 48.25 -12.96
N ILE A 962 15.90 47.51 -13.33
CA ILE A 962 15.28 47.58 -14.66
C ILE A 962 14.59 48.94 -14.87
N SER A 963 13.91 49.48 -13.84
CA SER A 963 13.30 50.81 -13.90
C SER A 963 14.37 51.88 -14.09
N MET A 964 15.44 51.82 -13.27
CA MET A 964 16.59 52.71 -13.36
C MET A 964 17.24 52.70 -14.75
N ALA A 965 17.49 51.50 -15.32
CA ALA A 965 18.10 51.34 -16.65
C ALA A 965 17.26 51.99 -17.75
N ASN A 966 15.93 51.84 -17.69
CA ASN A 966 15.05 52.43 -18.68
C ASN A 966 14.85 53.94 -18.46
N THR A 967 14.91 54.43 -17.21
CA THR A 967 14.93 55.88 -16.92
C THR A 967 16.21 56.53 -17.46
N MET A 968 17.39 55.97 -17.22
CA MET A 968 18.66 56.57 -17.68
C MET A 968 18.84 56.49 -19.19
N ASN A 969 18.52 55.34 -19.80
CA ASN A 969 18.60 55.19 -21.26
C ASN A 969 17.58 56.09 -22.00
N PHE A 970 16.45 56.44 -21.36
CA PHE A 970 15.57 57.50 -21.86
C PHE A 970 16.22 58.88 -21.77
N LEU A 971 16.75 59.26 -20.60
CA LEU A 971 17.33 60.59 -20.40
C LEU A 971 18.55 60.84 -21.27
N LEU A 972 19.38 59.81 -21.50
CA LEU A 972 20.45 59.83 -22.51
C LEU A 972 19.91 60.26 -23.87
N LYS A 973 18.86 59.61 -24.38
CA LYS A 973 18.27 59.95 -25.69
C LYS A 973 17.63 61.33 -25.70
N PHE A 974 17.02 61.74 -24.59
CA PHE A 974 16.41 63.06 -24.43
C PHE A 974 17.45 64.20 -24.50
N TYR A 975 18.61 64.04 -23.85
CA TYR A 975 19.67 65.07 -23.83
C TYR A 975 20.73 64.92 -24.94
N CYS A 976 20.90 63.73 -25.52
CA CYS A 976 22.02 63.41 -26.45
C CYS A 976 21.58 62.86 -27.82
N GLY A 977 20.28 62.63 -28.05
CA GLY A 977 19.71 62.19 -29.33
C GLY A 977 19.39 60.69 -29.42
N ASP A 978 18.45 60.36 -30.31
CA ASP A 978 17.83 59.03 -30.43
C ASP A 978 18.81 57.88 -30.81
N SER A 979 19.99 58.18 -31.36
CA SER A 979 21.02 57.18 -31.71
C SER A 979 21.73 56.57 -30.50
N LYS A 980 21.88 57.35 -29.42
CA LYS A 980 22.65 56.94 -28.23
C LYS A 980 21.90 55.92 -27.39
N ASN A 981 22.56 54.87 -26.91
CA ASN A 981 21.99 53.86 -26.02
C ASN A 981 22.94 53.55 -24.85
N ILE A 982 22.38 53.19 -23.69
CA ILE A 982 23.09 52.53 -22.59
C ILE A 982 22.44 51.18 -22.29
N HIS A 983 23.28 50.17 -22.05
CA HIS A 983 22.89 48.79 -21.74
C HIS A 983 23.62 48.29 -20.48
N THR A 984 22.96 48.43 -19.33
CA THR A 984 23.44 47.92 -18.03
C THR A 984 23.17 46.43 -17.88
N ILE A 985 24.20 45.66 -17.53
CA ILE A 985 24.14 44.23 -17.21
C ILE A 985 24.49 44.04 -15.72
N ASN A 986 23.69 43.29 -14.97
CA ASN A 986 24.05 42.80 -13.65
C ASN A 986 24.73 41.43 -13.82
N GLU A 987 26.03 41.34 -13.52
CA GLU A 987 26.78 40.07 -13.56
C GLU A 987 27.57 39.92 -12.25
N PRO A 988 27.03 39.25 -11.22
CA PRO A 988 27.61 39.18 -9.88
C PRO A 988 29.09 38.76 -9.85
N LEU A 989 29.81 39.17 -8.81
CA LEU A 989 31.21 38.76 -8.67
C LEU A 989 31.31 37.23 -8.47
N PRO A 990 32.13 36.51 -9.26
CA PRO A 990 32.13 35.05 -9.29
C PRO A 990 32.75 34.48 -8.00
N LYS A 991 31.87 34.09 -7.05
CA LYS A 991 32.27 33.66 -5.70
C LYS A 991 33.47 32.68 -5.73
N PRO A 992 34.59 33.00 -5.06
CA PRO A 992 35.73 32.11 -4.97
C PRO A 992 35.33 30.83 -4.24
N GLU A 993 36.03 29.73 -4.49
CA GLU A 993 35.62 28.39 -4.07
C GLU A 993 35.34 28.29 -2.56
N ASN A 994 36.19 28.97 -1.77
CA ASN A 994 36.11 29.14 -0.32
C ASN A 994 34.82 29.81 0.19
N LEU A 995 34.03 30.46 -0.68
CA LEU A 995 32.81 31.21 -0.35
C LEU A 995 31.56 30.61 -1.01
N ARG A 996 31.69 29.53 -1.80
CA ARG A 996 30.54 28.86 -2.44
C ARG A 996 29.70 28.02 -1.46
N TYR A 997 30.24 27.71 -0.28
CA TYR A 997 29.60 26.84 0.71
C TYR A 997 28.84 27.61 1.80
N SER A 998 29.37 28.76 2.25
CA SER A 998 28.84 29.53 3.39
C SER A 998 27.47 30.18 3.15
N SER A 999 27.18 30.59 1.92
CA SER A 999 25.90 31.22 1.50
C SER A 999 24.64 30.34 1.61
N ARG A 1000 24.76 29.07 2.01
CA ARG A 1000 23.63 28.12 1.97
C ARG A 1000 22.70 28.31 3.16
N SER A 1001 21.50 28.82 2.89
CA SER A 1001 20.45 28.97 3.92
C SER A 1001 20.19 27.68 4.70
N THR A 1002 20.12 27.77 6.03
CA THR A 1002 19.98 26.63 6.95
C THR A 1002 18.75 25.78 6.65
N GLY A 1003 17.68 26.39 6.12
CA GLY A 1003 16.46 25.68 5.70
C GLY A 1003 16.69 24.74 4.50
N LEU A 1004 17.46 25.15 3.50
CA LEU A 1004 17.78 24.30 2.34
C LEU A 1004 18.71 23.14 2.74
N VAL A 1005 19.66 23.41 3.63
CA VAL A 1005 20.56 22.41 4.24
C VAL A 1005 19.76 21.37 5.02
N MET A 1006 18.81 21.79 5.86
CA MET A 1006 17.95 20.90 6.63
C MET A 1006 17.00 20.10 5.74
N PHE A 1007 16.48 20.69 4.66
CA PHE A 1007 15.57 20.04 3.72
C PHE A 1007 16.24 18.89 2.94
N LYS A 1008 17.52 19.05 2.55
CA LYS A 1008 18.32 17.99 1.93
C LYS A 1008 18.50 16.77 2.83
N GLY A 1009 18.99 16.98 4.06
CA GLY A 1009 19.13 15.89 5.05
C GLY A 1009 17.79 15.22 5.38
N LEU A 1010 16.69 15.99 5.40
CA LEU A 1010 15.34 15.47 5.66
C LEU A 1010 14.80 14.59 4.52
N SER A 1011 14.96 14.99 3.26
CA SER A 1011 14.39 14.26 2.11
C SER A 1011 15.01 12.86 1.97
N LEU A 1012 16.33 12.77 2.09
CA LEU A 1012 17.07 11.50 2.11
C LEU A 1012 16.66 10.62 3.31
N ALA A 1013 16.62 11.21 4.52
CA ALA A 1013 16.24 10.48 5.73
C ALA A 1013 14.82 9.91 5.65
N GLN A 1014 13.86 10.62 5.06
CA GLN A 1014 12.49 10.13 4.86
C GLN A 1014 12.44 8.91 3.92
N CYS A 1015 13.10 8.99 2.76
CA CYS A 1015 13.10 7.89 1.79
C CYS A 1015 13.77 6.63 2.36
N LEU A 1016 14.92 6.81 3.03
CA LEU A 1016 15.64 5.77 3.75
C LEU A 1016 14.77 5.10 4.83
N LEU A 1017 14.11 5.88 5.68
CA LEU A 1017 13.26 5.37 6.77
C LEU A 1017 12.07 4.56 6.26
N PHE A 1018 11.44 4.97 5.16
CA PHE A 1018 10.33 4.22 4.57
C PHE A 1018 10.78 2.87 3.98
N GLY A 1019 11.98 2.82 3.39
CA GLY A 1019 12.58 1.58 2.93
C GLY A 1019 12.89 0.63 4.09
N LEU A 1020 13.52 1.15 5.14
CA LEU A 1020 13.93 0.36 6.31
C LEU A 1020 12.76 -0.08 7.20
N SER A 1021 11.68 0.72 7.31
CA SER A 1021 10.48 0.30 8.05
C SER A 1021 9.84 -0.95 7.42
N CYS A 1022 9.85 -1.05 6.09
CA CYS A 1022 9.39 -2.21 5.32
C CYS A 1022 10.31 -3.42 5.49
N LEU A 1023 11.64 -3.23 5.40
CA LEU A 1023 12.62 -4.30 5.63
C LEU A 1023 12.49 -4.87 7.05
N VAL A 1024 12.54 -4.02 8.08
CA VAL A 1024 12.46 -4.41 9.48
C VAL A 1024 11.17 -5.19 9.77
N ALA A 1025 10.02 -4.67 9.34
CA ALA A 1025 8.72 -5.31 9.58
C ALA A 1025 8.62 -6.72 9.00
N SER A 1026 9.29 -7.00 7.88
CA SER A 1026 9.25 -8.29 7.20
C SER A 1026 9.81 -9.47 8.02
N PHE A 1027 10.74 -9.23 8.96
CA PHE A 1027 11.27 -10.28 9.83
C PHE A 1027 10.20 -10.83 10.79
N SER A 1028 9.14 -10.04 11.08
CA SER A 1028 8.01 -10.51 11.89
C SER A 1028 7.19 -11.62 11.21
N VAL A 1029 7.16 -11.66 9.87
CA VAL A 1029 6.32 -12.59 9.06
C VAL A 1029 6.54 -14.04 9.48
N PHE A 1030 7.82 -14.44 9.56
CA PHE A 1030 8.23 -15.80 9.89
C PHE A 1030 7.77 -16.21 11.29
N HIS A 1031 7.96 -15.33 12.28
CA HIS A 1031 7.58 -15.61 13.66
C HIS A 1031 6.07 -15.63 13.91
N ILE A 1032 5.30 -14.80 13.21
CA ILE A 1032 3.83 -14.90 13.25
C ILE A 1032 3.40 -16.25 12.62
N ARG A 1033 4.07 -16.70 11.55
CA ARG A 1033 3.77 -17.98 10.87
C ARG A 1033 4.15 -19.21 11.72
N GLU A 1034 5.28 -19.20 12.42
CA GLU A 1034 5.65 -20.27 13.36
C GLU A 1034 4.74 -20.36 14.59
N LYS A 1035 4.18 -19.22 15.00
CA LYS A 1035 3.18 -19.11 16.07
C LYS A 1035 1.82 -19.60 15.60
N SER A 1036 1.37 -19.23 14.41
CA SER A 1036 0.05 -19.63 13.86
C SER A 1036 -0.02 -21.10 13.45
N SER A 1037 1.12 -21.71 13.08
CA SER A 1037 1.22 -23.13 12.71
C SER A 1037 1.50 -24.06 13.90
N GLY A 1038 1.68 -23.54 15.11
CA GLY A 1038 2.12 -24.33 16.27
C GLY A 1038 3.57 -24.84 16.19
N ALA A 1039 4.29 -24.62 15.09
CA ALA A 1039 5.65 -25.13 14.87
C ALA A 1039 6.62 -24.73 15.99
N LYS A 1040 6.47 -23.53 16.58
CA LYS A 1040 7.28 -23.08 17.74
C LYS A 1040 7.01 -23.88 19.02
N HIS A 1041 5.80 -24.40 19.20
CA HIS A 1041 5.46 -25.29 20.31
C HIS A 1041 6.05 -26.69 20.06
N LEU A 1042 5.89 -27.24 18.84
CA LEU A 1042 6.48 -28.53 18.45
C LEU A 1042 8.00 -28.55 18.69
N GLN A 1043 8.73 -27.52 18.26
CA GLN A 1043 10.17 -27.38 18.51
C GLN A 1043 10.53 -27.41 20.01
N LYS A 1044 9.71 -26.80 20.88
CA LYS A 1044 9.92 -26.85 22.33
C LYS A 1044 9.65 -28.22 22.92
N VAL A 1045 8.64 -28.94 22.42
CA VAL A 1045 8.37 -30.35 22.78
C VAL A 1045 9.54 -31.24 22.33
N SER A 1046 10.15 -30.97 21.17
CA SER A 1046 11.41 -31.58 20.71
C SER A 1046 12.67 -31.12 21.48
N GLY A 1047 12.53 -30.55 22.68
CA GLY A 1047 13.65 -30.20 23.56
C GLY A 1047 14.45 -28.95 23.18
N VAL A 1048 13.98 -28.10 22.24
CA VAL A 1048 14.70 -26.86 21.88
C VAL A 1048 14.53 -25.80 22.96
N SER A 1049 15.66 -25.37 23.56
CA SER A 1049 15.65 -24.32 24.58
C SER A 1049 15.28 -22.95 24.00
N SER A 1050 14.54 -22.14 24.77
CA SER A 1050 14.12 -20.79 24.31
C SER A 1050 15.30 -19.84 24.03
N ARG A 1051 16.46 -20.06 24.66
CA ARG A 1051 17.69 -19.28 24.42
C ARG A 1051 18.28 -19.58 23.04
N VAL A 1052 18.49 -20.87 22.76
CA VAL A 1052 18.99 -21.35 21.45
C VAL A 1052 18.05 -20.94 20.32
N PHE A 1053 16.72 -21.06 20.54
CA PHE A 1053 15.70 -20.61 19.60
C PHE A 1053 15.88 -19.13 19.22
N TRP A 1054 15.96 -18.21 20.19
CA TRP A 1054 16.03 -16.78 19.88
C TRP A 1054 17.39 -16.37 19.32
N MET A 1055 18.50 -16.95 19.80
CA MET A 1055 19.84 -16.68 19.27
C MET A 1055 19.95 -17.08 17.79
N ALA A 1056 19.57 -18.31 17.42
CA ALA A 1056 19.62 -18.75 16.02
C ALA A 1056 18.79 -17.86 15.09
N ASN A 1057 17.63 -17.40 15.58
CA ASN A 1057 16.78 -16.50 14.82
C ASN A 1057 17.38 -15.11 14.63
N LEU A 1058 17.94 -14.52 15.70
CA LEU A 1058 18.57 -13.19 15.66
C LEU A 1058 19.83 -13.18 14.79
N THR A 1059 20.69 -14.20 14.91
CA THR A 1059 21.90 -14.33 14.08
C THR A 1059 21.55 -14.35 12.59
N TRP A 1060 20.56 -15.15 12.18
CA TRP A 1060 20.15 -15.21 10.78
C TRP A 1060 19.48 -13.91 10.29
N ASP A 1061 18.63 -13.28 11.11
CA ASP A 1061 17.97 -12.03 10.70
C ASP A 1061 18.97 -10.87 10.60
N MET A 1062 19.98 -10.80 11.47
CA MET A 1062 21.07 -9.82 11.36
C MET A 1062 21.93 -10.07 10.10
N LEU A 1063 22.29 -11.32 9.79
CA LEU A 1063 23.01 -11.65 8.55
C LEU A 1063 22.20 -11.27 7.29
N HIS A 1064 20.90 -11.57 7.29
CA HIS A 1064 20.00 -11.20 6.18
C HIS A 1064 19.75 -9.68 6.09
N TYR A 1065 19.73 -8.97 7.22
CA TYR A 1065 19.62 -7.52 7.29
C TYR A 1065 20.86 -6.81 6.75
N LEU A 1066 22.06 -7.35 6.98
CA LEU A 1066 23.31 -6.74 6.51
C LEU A 1066 23.43 -6.68 4.98
N VAL A 1067 22.84 -7.63 4.24
CA VAL A 1067 22.91 -7.67 2.76
C VAL A 1067 22.38 -6.39 2.09
N PRO A 1068 21.12 -5.94 2.31
CA PRO A 1068 20.65 -4.67 1.77
C PRO A 1068 21.36 -3.45 2.35
N ILE A 1069 21.92 -3.53 3.58
CA ILE A 1069 22.72 -2.43 4.14
C ILE A 1069 24.04 -2.26 3.41
N PHE A 1070 24.75 -3.34 3.06
CA PHE A 1070 25.95 -3.23 2.22
C PHE A 1070 25.64 -2.66 0.84
N ILE A 1071 24.50 -3.02 0.23
CA ILE A 1071 24.08 -2.43 -1.06
C ILE A 1071 23.74 -0.94 -0.89
N ILE A 1072 23.08 -0.54 0.21
CA ILE A 1072 22.83 0.87 0.54
C ILE A 1072 24.14 1.64 0.72
N LEU A 1073 25.15 1.08 1.41
CA LEU A 1073 26.47 1.70 1.57
C LEU A 1073 27.21 1.84 0.23
N ILE A 1074 27.10 0.84 -0.66
CA ILE A 1074 27.62 0.94 -2.03
C ILE A 1074 26.90 2.06 -2.80
N CYS A 1075 25.60 2.27 -2.60
CA CYS A 1075 24.90 3.42 -3.17
C CYS A 1075 25.41 4.76 -2.59
N PHE A 1076 25.64 4.85 -1.29
CA PHE A 1076 26.22 6.05 -0.68
C PHE A 1076 27.61 6.39 -1.24
N ALA A 1077 28.48 5.39 -1.42
CA ALA A 1077 29.79 5.56 -2.04
C ALA A 1077 29.70 5.90 -3.54
N ALA A 1078 28.79 5.26 -4.29
CA ALA A 1078 28.65 5.47 -5.74
C ALA A 1078 27.98 6.80 -6.12
N PHE A 1079 27.20 7.41 -5.22
CA PHE A 1079 26.67 8.77 -5.35
C PHE A 1079 27.60 9.84 -4.76
N ASP A 1080 28.70 9.44 -4.14
CA ASP A 1080 29.78 10.28 -3.58
C ASP A 1080 29.29 11.56 -2.88
N ILE A 1081 28.38 11.41 -1.90
CA ILE A 1081 27.84 12.56 -1.16
C ILE A 1081 28.82 12.96 -0.04
N PRO A 1082 29.44 14.16 -0.09
CA PRO A 1082 30.49 14.57 0.85
C PRO A 1082 30.11 14.49 2.35
N ALA A 1083 28.84 14.75 2.66
CA ALA A 1083 28.30 14.65 4.02
C ALA A 1083 28.39 13.25 4.64
N TYR A 1084 28.49 12.19 3.82
CA TYR A 1084 28.40 10.79 4.25
C TYR A 1084 29.61 9.93 3.86
N VAL A 1085 30.41 10.36 2.87
CA VAL A 1085 31.52 9.55 2.31
C VAL A 1085 32.90 10.03 2.77
N GLU A 1086 33.19 11.33 2.65
CA GLU A 1086 34.48 11.94 3.01
C GLU A 1086 34.95 11.62 4.45
N GLU A 1087 36.28 11.58 4.65
CA GLU A 1087 36.94 11.38 5.95
C GLU A 1087 36.43 10.14 6.70
N ASP A 1088 36.31 9.02 5.96
CA ASP A 1088 35.86 7.71 6.44
C ASP A 1088 34.49 7.71 7.17
N ARG A 1089 33.67 8.76 6.99
CA ARG A 1089 32.33 8.88 7.58
C ARG A 1089 31.40 7.72 7.24
N LEU A 1090 31.66 7.02 6.12
CA LEU A 1090 30.93 5.82 5.71
C LEU A 1090 30.98 4.71 6.80
N GLY A 1091 32.06 4.64 7.60
CA GLY A 1091 32.15 3.75 8.76
C GLY A 1091 31.16 4.10 9.89
N LEU A 1092 30.93 5.39 10.13
CA LEU A 1092 29.91 5.87 11.08
C LEU A 1092 28.50 5.58 10.57
N VAL A 1093 28.27 5.76 9.26
CA VAL A 1093 27.00 5.43 8.60
C VAL A 1093 26.69 3.94 8.73
N PHE A 1094 27.68 3.06 8.53
CA PHE A 1094 27.55 1.61 8.78
C PHE A 1094 27.22 1.31 10.24
N LEU A 1095 27.91 1.95 11.20
CA LEU A 1095 27.66 1.76 12.63
C LEU A 1095 26.23 2.17 13.04
N CYS A 1096 25.71 3.27 12.47
CA CYS A 1096 24.30 3.68 12.65
C CYS A 1096 23.33 2.61 12.15
N PHE A 1097 23.55 2.01 10.98
CA PHE A 1097 22.73 0.90 10.49
C PHE A 1097 22.85 -0.35 11.36
N LEU A 1098 24.06 -0.73 11.78
CA LEU A 1098 24.28 -1.92 12.63
C LEU A 1098 23.49 -1.84 13.95
N MET A 1099 23.55 -0.68 14.62
CA MET A 1099 22.84 -0.45 15.88
C MET A 1099 21.33 -0.33 15.68
N PHE A 1100 20.88 0.31 14.59
CA PHE A 1100 19.46 0.35 14.22
C PHE A 1100 18.90 -1.05 13.93
N GLY A 1101 19.64 -1.91 13.23
CA GLY A 1101 19.26 -3.29 12.95
C GLY A 1101 19.03 -4.10 14.23
N LEU A 1102 19.99 -4.06 15.16
CA LEU A 1102 19.92 -4.75 16.44
C LEU A 1102 18.71 -4.31 17.28
N ALA A 1103 18.50 -3.00 17.41
CA ALA A 1103 17.36 -2.45 18.16
C ALA A 1103 16.01 -2.75 17.49
N SER A 1104 15.95 -2.62 16.17
CA SER A 1104 14.69 -2.71 15.43
C SER A 1104 14.21 -4.13 15.23
N ILE A 1105 15.10 -5.09 14.93
CA ILE A 1105 14.73 -6.52 14.86
C ILE A 1105 14.25 -7.02 16.23
N SER A 1106 14.91 -6.61 17.31
CA SER A 1106 14.48 -6.90 18.69
C SER A 1106 13.08 -6.33 18.99
N SER A 1107 12.79 -5.12 18.53
CA SER A 1107 11.44 -4.52 18.61
C SER A 1107 10.39 -5.35 17.85
N MET A 1108 10.72 -5.89 16.67
CA MET A 1108 9.79 -6.73 15.90
C MET A 1108 9.48 -8.06 16.60
N TYR A 1109 10.44 -8.61 17.35
CA TYR A 1109 10.24 -9.80 18.17
C TYR A 1109 9.30 -9.53 19.35
N LEU A 1110 9.16 -8.29 19.82
CA LEU A 1110 8.07 -7.88 20.71
C LEU A 1110 6.73 -7.78 19.96
N MET A 1111 6.69 -7.04 18.84
CA MET A 1111 5.44 -6.78 18.10
C MET A 1111 4.75 -8.05 17.57
N HIS A 1112 5.49 -9.11 17.22
CA HIS A 1112 4.89 -10.38 16.73
C HIS A 1112 3.96 -11.06 17.76
N PHE A 1113 4.06 -10.73 19.06
CA PHE A 1113 3.18 -11.30 20.09
C PHE A 1113 1.74 -10.79 19.97
N ILE A 1114 1.52 -9.58 19.44
CA ILE A 1114 0.20 -8.96 19.28
C ILE A 1114 -0.64 -9.68 18.21
N PHE A 1115 -0.01 -10.14 17.13
CA PHE A 1115 -0.71 -10.61 15.92
C PHE A 1115 -0.87 -12.14 15.85
N ARG A 1116 -1.90 -12.61 15.13
CA ARG A 1116 -2.12 -14.04 14.79
C ARG A 1116 -1.98 -14.34 13.29
N PRO A 1117 -2.57 -13.57 12.35
CA PRO A 1117 -2.37 -13.79 10.92
C PRO A 1117 -1.08 -13.09 10.42
N PRO A 1118 -0.16 -13.77 9.70
CA PRO A 1118 1.12 -13.18 9.28
C PRO A 1118 0.99 -11.91 8.44
N ALA A 1119 0.22 -11.94 7.36
CA ALA A 1119 0.08 -10.80 6.44
C ALA A 1119 -0.49 -9.55 7.15
N GLY A 1120 -1.58 -9.72 7.91
CA GLY A 1120 -2.22 -8.63 8.65
C GLY A 1120 -1.32 -8.02 9.75
N GLY A 1121 -0.53 -8.84 10.43
CA GLY A 1121 0.44 -8.34 11.41
C GLY A 1121 1.59 -7.57 10.75
N THR A 1122 2.12 -8.08 9.64
CA THR A 1122 3.22 -7.45 8.91
C THR A 1122 2.85 -6.05 8.43
N VAL A 1123 1.67 -5.88 7.81
CA VAL A 1123 1.21 -4.56 7.32
C VAL A 1123 0.97 -3.60 8.49
N ALA A 1124 0.36 -4.05 9.59
CA ALA A 1124 0.20 -3.22 10.79
C ALA A 1124 1.56 -2.75 11.36
N ILE A 1125 2.56 -3.62 11.38
CA ILE A 1125 3.92 -3.30 11.84
C ILE A 1125 4.62 -2.31 10.89
N ILE A 1126 4.48 -2.44 9.57
CA ILE A 1126 4.99 -1.44 8.60
C ILE A 1126 4.42 -0.05 8.92
N ILE A 1127 3.11 0.04 9.18
CA ILE A 1127 2.44 1.32 9.48
C ILE A 1127 2.93 1.90 10.79
N ILE A 1128 2.99 1.09 11.86
CA ILE A 1128 3.50 1.52 13.17
C ILE A 1128 4.94 2.05 13.04
N ASN A 1129 5.82 1.32 12.37
CA ASN A 1129 7.21 1.74 12.12
C ASN A 1129 7.30 3.01 11.27
N THR A 1130 6.43 3.15 10.27
CA THR A 1130 6.42 4.31 9.35
C THR A 1130 5.90 5.57 10.03
N VAL A 1131 4.87 5.47 10.88
CA VAL A 1131 4.40 6.61 11.71
C VAL A 1131 5.44 6.96 12.78
N ALA A 1132 6.03 5.97 13.44
CA ALA A 1132 7.08 6.15 14.45
C ALA A 1132 8.39 6.73 13.89
N GLY A 1133 8.62 6.65 12.58
CA GLY A 1133 9.77 7.24 11.88
C GLY A 1133 9.44 8.57 11.18
N LEU A 1134 8.52 8.57 10.21
CA LEU A 1134 8.30 9.72 9.33
C LEU A 1134 7.52 10.86 10.01
N PHE A 1135 6.41 10.53 10.67
CA PHE A 1135 5.52 11.54 11.24
C PHE A 1135 6.15 12.26 12.43
N THR A 1136 6.82 11.50 13.30
CA THR A 1136 7.61 12.02 14.44
C THR A 1136 8.75 12.93 13.98
N LEU A 1137 9.56 12.49 13.02
CA LEU A 1137 10.69 13.25 12.47
C LEU A 1137 10.23 14.54 11.79
N LEU A 1138 9.20 14.47 10.94
CA LEU A 1138 8.64 15.63 10.24
C LEU A 1138 8.03 16.63 11.21
N THR A 1139 7.32 16.16 12.25
CA THR A 1139 6.71 17.05 13.26
C THR A 1139 7.77 17.83 14.04
N VAL A 1140 8.80 17.18 14.58
CA VAL A 1140 9.87 17.89 15.31
C VAL A 1140 10.66 18.81 14.37
N THR A 1141 10.96 18.36 13.15
CA THR A 1141 11.71 19.16 12.16
C THR A 1141 10.98 20.45 11.76
N LEU A 1142 9.65 20.44 11.67
CA LEU A 1142 8.85 21.64 11.34
C LEU A 1142 8.59 22.57 12.53
N LEU A 1143 8.58 22.05 13.76
CA LEU A 1143 8.36 22.86 14.97
C LEU A 1143 9.66 23.53 15.48
N TYR A 1144 10.84 22.93 15.24
CA TYR A 1144 12.12 23.44 15.73
C TYR A 1144 12.50 24.87 15.28
N PRO A 1145 12.23 25.32 14.02
CA PRO A 1145 12.56 26.67 13.58
C PRO A 1145 11.65 27.77 14.15
N LEU A 1146 10.48 27.41 14.67
CA LEU A 1146 9.48 28.35 15.16
C LEU A 1146 9.77 28.71 16.62
N LYS A 1147 10.15 29.96 16.86
CA LYS A 1147 10.58 30.47 18.18
C LYS A 1147 9.56 30.22 19.30
N GLU A 1148 8.27 30.22 18.97
CA GLU A 1148 7.16 30.04 19.91
C GLU A 1148 6.92 28.57 20.27
N THR A 1149 7.14 27.62 19.35
CA THR A 1149 6.89 26.19 19.59
C THR A 1149 8.14 25.38 19.95
N LYS A 1150 9.33 26.00 19.95
CA LYS A 1150 10.61 25.32 20.21
C LYS A 1150 10.62 24.45 21.47
N SER A 1151 10.08 24.94 22.60
CA SER A 1151 10.05 24.15 23.85
C SER A 1151 9.26 22.84 23.70
N ALA A 1152 8.15 22.85 22.94
CA ALA A 1152 7.38 21.65 22.67
C ALA A 1152 8.14 20.69 21.73
N ALA A 1153 8.88 21.21 20.75
CA ALA A 1153 9.74 20.41 19.89
C ALA A 1153 10.85 19.71 20.68
N ASP A 1154 11.52 20.42 21.59
CA ASP A 1154 12.58 19.89 22.46
C ASP A 1154 12.07 18.79 23.41
N ASP A 1155 10.83 18.87 23.90
CA ASP A 1155 10.23 17.81 24.73
C ASP A 1155 9.74 16.60 23.93
N MET A 1156 9.12 16.82 22.76
CA MET A 1156 8.76 15.73 21.83
C MET A 1156 9.99 14.95 21.36
N ASP A 1157 11.11 15.64 21.11
CA ASP A 1157 12.38 15.03 20.71
C ASP A 1157 12.92 14.04 21.75
N LYS A 1158 12.87 14.39 23.05
CA LYS A 1158 13.29 13.52 24.16
C LYS A 1158 12.45 12.24 24.19
N VAL A 1159 11.13 12.36 24.08
CA VAL A 1159 10.19 11.23 24.11
C VAL A 1159 10.39 10.32 22.90
N PHE A 1160 10.47 10.87 21.69
CA PHE A 1160 10.63 10.06 20.48
C PHE A 1160 12.01 9.37 20.41
N THR A 1161 13.07 10.01 20.92
CA THR A 1161 14.41 9.41 21.02
C THR A 1161 14.43 8.18 21.95
N LEU A 1162 13.58 8.13 22.98
CA LEU A 1162 13.53 7.00 23.92
C LEU A 1162 12.77 5.78 23.35
N PHE A 1163 11.64 6.01 22.66
CA PHE A 1163 10.72 4.93 22.28
C PHE A 1163 10.86 4.42 20.83
N PHE A 1164 11.43 5.19 19.91
CA PHE A 1164 11.35 4.89 18.47
C PHE A 1164 12.73 4.82 17.77
N PRO A 1165 13.29 3.60 17.57
CA PRO A 1165 14.56 3.43 16.84
C PRO A 1165 14.56 4.03 15.42
N HIS A 1166 13.39 4.07 14.77
CA HIS A 1166 13.20 4.71 13.46
C HIS A 1166 13.37 6.24 13.54
N TYR A 1167 12.86 6.89 14.59
CA TYR A 1167 13.11 8.33 14.80
C TYR A 1167 14.60 8.60 15.00
N CYS A 1168 15.27 7.79 15.84
CA CYS A 1168 16.70 7.93 16.12
C CYS A 1168 17.57 7.83 14.87
N LEU A 1169 17.26 6.90 13.94
CA LEU A 1169 18.00 6.77 12.68
C LEU A 1169 17.81 8.01 11.78
N GLY A 1170 16.58 8.48 11.59
CA GLY A 1170 16.31 9.68 10.78
C GLY A 1170 17.00 10.93 11.35
N LYS A 1171 16.91 11.12 12.67
CA LYS A 1171 17.60 12.18 13.40
C LYS A 1171 19.12 12.09 13.27
N ALA A 1172 19.69 10.89 13.26
CA ALA A 1172 21.13 10.70 13.03
C ALA A 1172 21.55 11.16 11.62
N PHE A 1173 20.82 10.77 10.56
CA PHE A 1173 21.13 11.17 9.19
C PHE A 1173 21.03 12.69 8.95
N ILE A 1174 20.03 13.35 9.55
CA ILE A 1174 19.92 14.82 9.53
C ILE A 1174 21.08 15.44 10.31
N ASN A 1175 21.39 14.95 11.52
CA ASN A 1175 22.46 15.50 12.35
C ASN A 1175 23.85 15.33 11.73
N ILE A 1176 24.12 14.25 10.99
CA ILE A 1176 25.36 14.08 10.23
C ILE A 1176 25.46 15.18 9.15
N TYR A 1177 24.42 15.36 8.35
CA TYR A 1177 24.39 16.37 7.27
C TYR A 1177 24.52 17.81 7.79
N VAL A 1178 23.80 18.13 8.87
CA VAL A 1178 23.83 19.43 9.55
C VAL A 1178 25.19 19.68 10.20
N ARG A 1179 25.79 18.69 10.88
CA ARG A 1179 27.14 18.82 11.46
C ARG A 1179 28.23 18.95 10.40
N TYR A 1180 28.12 18.21 9.30
CA TYR A 1180 29.02 18.37 8.16
C TYR A 1180 28.97 19.80 7.61
N THR A 1181 27.77 20.33 7.37
CA THR A 1181 27.62 21.71 6.87
C THR A 1181 28.13 22.76 7.87
N TYR A 1182 27.84 22.60 9.17
CA TYR A 1182 28.45 23.46 10.20
C TYR A 1182 29.98 23.33 10.24
N ARG A 1183 30.53 22.15 10.02
CA ARG A 1183 31.98 21.92 10.00
C ARG A 1183 32.64 22.65 8.83
N ILE A 1184 32.12 22.55 7.60
CA ILE A 1184 32.62 23.35 6.46
C ILE A 1184 32.62 24.84 6.82
N ASN A 1185 31.52 25.34 7.36
CA ASN A 1185 31.36 26.75 7.73
C ASN A 1185 32.31 27.18 8.89
N CYS A 1186 32.87 26.24 9.65
CA CYS A 1186 33.87 26.49 10.70
C CYS A 1186 35.32 26.28 10.23
N GLU A 1187 35.56 25.41 9.25
CA GLU A 1187 36.87 25.15 8.63
C GLU A 1187 37.21 26.15 7.52
N GLN A 1188 36.18 26.73 6.91
CA GLN A 1188 36.23 27.98 6.16
C GLN A 1188 35.64 29.09 7.06
N PRO A 1189 36.27 29.43 8.22
CA PRO A 1189 35.65 30.32 9.19
C PRO A 1189 35.42 31.68 8.55
N ASN A 1190 34.16 32.10 8.51
CA ASN A 1190 33.82 33.45 8.09
C ASN A 1190 34.59 34.43 8.98
N LYS A 1191 35.47 35.26 8.40
CA LYS A 1191 36.34 36.15 9.18
C LYS A 1191 35.53 37.14 10.04
N GLN A 1192 34.23 37.31 9.80
CA GLN A 1192 33.30 38.01 10.70
C GLN A 1192 33.22 37.38 12.12
N ASP A 1193 33.25 36.05 12.28
CA ASP A 1193 33.25 35.41 13.60
C ASP A 1193 34.58 35.64 14.33
N LEU A 1194 35.69 35.63 13.59
CA LEU A 1194 37.01 36.01 14.10
C LEU A 1194 37.03 37.47 14.55
N VAL A 1195 36.44 38.36 13.74
CA VAL A 1195 36.29 39.79 14.02
C VAL A 1195 35.39 40.02 15.24
N ALA A 1196 34.30 39.25 15.42
CA ALA A 1196 33.46 39.30 16.62
C ALA A 1196 34.26 38.94 17.89
N MET A 1197 35.09 37.89 17.85
CA MET A 1197 36.01 37.56 18.96
C MET A 1197 37.04 38.66 19.22
N ILE A 1198 37.55 39.31 18.17
CA ILE A 1198 38.52 40.41 18.27
C ILE A 1198 37.86 41.68 18.86
N TYR A 1199 36.65 42.07 18.45
CA TYR A 1199 35.93 43.21 19.03
C TYR A 1199 35.49 42.97 20.48
N ALA A 1200 35.11 41.73 20.84
CA ALA A 1200 34.85 41.35 22.23
C ALA A 1200 36.11 41.46 23.12
N GLY A 1201 37.29 41.17 22.56
CA GLY A 1201 38.57 41.48 23.19
C GLY A 1201 38.85 42.99 23.25
N GLY A 1202 38.60 43.72 22.16
CA GLY A 1202 38.96 45.14 21.99
C GLY A 1202 38.27 46.11 22.96
N GLN A 1203 37.11 45.78 23.52
CA GLN A 1203 36.49 46.59 24.58
C GLN A 1203 37.15 46.43 25.96
N ASN A 1204 38.02 45.43 26.14
CA ASN A 1204 38.79 45.24 27.37
C ASN A 1204 40.27 45.62 27.11
N GLY A 1205 40.67 46.77 27.67
CA GLY A 1205 41.97 47.40 27.38
C GLY A 1205 43.19 46.48 27.48
N ALA A 1206 44.20 46.79 26.66
CA ALA A 1206 45.39 45.97 26.42
C ALA A 1206 46.04 45.45 27.71
N GLY A 1207 46.07 44.13 27.86
CA GLY A 1207 46.72 43.43 28.99
C GLY A 1207 45.88 42.34 29.65
N LYS A 1208 44.57 42.24 29.36
CA LYS A 1208 43.72 41.15 29.90
C LYS A 1208 43.59 39.97 28.93
N THR A 1209 43.96 38.79 29.40
CA THR A 1209 43.66 37.51 28.73
C THR A 1209 42.16 37.23 28.82
N THR A 1210 41.52 36.93 27.69
CA THR A 1210 40.11 36.49 27.65
C THR A 1210 40.05 34.99 27.35
N THR A 1211 39.32 34.24 28.18
CA THR A 1211 39.20 32.78 28.09
C THR A 1211 37.80 32.39 27.61
N PHE A 1212 37.72 31.75 26.45
CA PHE A 1212 36.47 31.25 25.88
C PHE A 1212 36.37 29.73 26.05
N LYS A 1213 35.24 29.25 26.56
CA LYS A 1213 34.96 27.81 26.68
C LYS A 1213 34.44 27.25 25.35
N MET A 1214 35.22 26.38 24.73
CA MET A 1214 34.81 25.60 23.56
C MET A 1214 34.76 24.11 23.88
N LEU A 1215 34.07 23.33 23.04
CA LEU A 1215 33.91 21.86 23.21
C LEU A 1215 35.23 21.08 23.15
N THR A 1216 36.32 21.70 22.69
CA THR A 1216 37.67 21.12 22.55
C THR A 1216 38.66 21.60 23.61
N GLY A 1217 38.30 22.56 24.45
CA GLY A 1217 39.18 23.12 25.50
C GLY A 1217 38.90 24.58 25.83
N ASP A 1218 39.66 25.09 26.81
CA ASP A 1218 39.67 26.52 27.14
C ASP A 1218 40.61 27.26 26.17
N VAL A 1219 40.05 28.22 25.44
CA VAL A 1219 40.78 29.05 24.47
C VAL A 1219 41.15 30.38 25.11
N MET A 1220 42.44 30.57 25.40
CA MET A 1220 42.98 31.85 25.88
C MET A 1220 43.47 32.70 24.71
N VAL A 1221 42.94 33.92 24.58
CA VAL A 1221 43.44 34.92 23.64
C VAL A 1221 44.31 35.91 24.40
N SER A 1222 45.56 36.08 23.97
CA SER A 1222 46.50 37.06 24.52
C SER A 1222 47.44 37.59 23.44
N THR A 1223 47.66 38.91 23.42
CA THR A 1223 48.56 39.61 22.47
C THR A 1223 48.38 39.20 20.99
N GLY A 1224 47.12 39.08 20.54
CA GLY A 1224 46.78 38.72 19.16
C GLY A 1224 47.03 37.25 18.80
N LYS A 1225 47.40 36.40 19.77
CA LYS A 1225 47.62 34.97 19.59
C LYS A 1225 46.58 34.18 20.39
N ALA A 1226 45.92 33.24 19.72
CA ALA A 1226 45.02 32.28 20.34
C ALA A 1226 45.80 31.03 20.77
N TYR A 1227 45.53 30.56 21.98
CA TYR A 1227 46.08 29.34 22.56
C TYR A 1227 44.94 28.44 23.03
N VAL A 1228 44.97 27.16 22.66
CA VAL A 1228 44.04 26.14 23.18
C VAL A 1228 44.82 25.22 24.10
N ASN A 1229 44.36 25.09 25.35
CA ASN A 1229 45.03 24.29 26.39
C ASN A 1229 46.55 24.62 26.55
N GLY A 1230 46.92 25.89 26.33
CA GLY A 1230 48.31 26.40 26.41
C GLY A 1230 49.12 26.37 25.10
N PHE A 1231 48.67 25.66 24.06
CA PHE A 1231 49.39 25.55 22.78
C PHE A 1231 48.83 26.53 21.74
N SER A 1232 49.69 27.12 20.91
CA SER A 1232 49.24 28.04 19.86
C SER A 1232 48.40 27.31 18.81
N VAL A 1233 47.30 27.93 18.35
CA VAL A 1233 46.45 27.40 17.26
C VAL A 1233 47.28 27.09 16.01
N LYS A 1234 48.32 27.90 15.71
CA LYS A 1234 49.20 27.71 14.54
C LYS A 1234 50.11 26.48 14.64
N SER A 1235 50.26 25.88 15.83
CA SER A 1235 50.95 24.59 16.04
C SER A 1235 50.00 23.39 15.98
N GLN A 1236 48.78 23.50 16.53
CA GLN A 1236 47.83 22.38 16.52
C GLN A 1236 47.30 22.04 15.11
N LEU A 1237 47.16 23.03 14.23
CA LEU A 1237 46.80 22.82 12.81
C LEU A 1237 47.83 22.00 11.99
N ARG A 1238 48.98 21.62 12.57
CA ARG A 1238 49.94 20.66 11.99
C ARG A 1238 50.04 19.33 12.75
N GLN A 1239 49.27 19.15 13.82
CA GLN A 1239 49.28 17.94 14.67
C GLN A 1239 47.90 17.29 14.85
N VAL A 1240 46.85 17.89 14.28
CA VAL A 1240 45.50 17.29 14.14
C VAL A 1240 45.25 17.05 12.64
N HIS A 1241 46.19 16.34 12.02
CA HIS A 1241 46.27 16.13 10.57
C HIS A 1241 46.48 14.65 10.25
#